data_AF-A0A8J2T266-F1
#
_entry.id   AF-A0A8J2T266-F1
#
_cell.length_a   1.000
_cell.length_b   1.000
_cell.length_c   1.000
_cell.angle_alpha   90.00
_cell.angle_beta   90.00
_cell.angle_gamma   90.00
#
_symmetry.space_group_name_H-M   'P 1'
#
loop_
_entity.id
_entity.type
_entity.pdbx_description
1 polymer ?
#
loop_
_entity_poly.entity_id
_entity_poly.type
_entity_poly.pdbx_seq_one_letter_code
_entity_poly.pdbx_strand_id
1 'polypeptide(L)'
;MRTALLRCVALRAAAAATAPLLYAPIDREVCVPTVTDDGTGPSFCVDFVREDLFDAAERFCDDNNVCSGHEAGALAYAARRELERQGNEAERALRGRFLELVSEKEDPWTTVSDPIAKRRTRIRRHQARVLVQGSFPEPEEGCPNQRERALRACALSRAYTVIDVPPNLNETRVWLLNTSVVNVGPKAWALIGEVFTEDEHYAHAIACFLRSLEQGLAIRDPGRAALLDMNLGTVLGCWGELALAARLLGRAHARALKLAEANQSYDYAALALAARVNAAVLVPPVVPPPHELNDLRNLLRSDLRALASQDLRKSAARHIQGDDSSYDEAIVRRVGRTLFNLAHQCGQDDAEIMFLLASTLTRAAPSLVEEVPELPRLQNEVVKLGFASAHLCDHSIGKMLADPLIFLARDPRLEVYALHVAFGPPSDDDHVRKFLHELLGERSYALSVDVREARKEVISFNLDVLVFPDLGMEIPSYLLAFSRLARVQCAWWGHPVSTGLPSIDYWLGLDTERDDAFQEYSEQLVRFSHVNTAPFHPQRGTPVNRTDLVSKDPGGAIYLVLGRLFKVHALFDDMLLDLLERDRTGVVLLVGEPQEPLTIKTYQRIQRRGLERNLKTDRIHFIDYWAYMGALATARVVLDTHPYGGCLTALDALSNGVPLVVLPGPAERGRHAASIYQQMGVSDFVAANQSDYVSIAARLGTDDAYHEAAVARIRASYLDAHRAGAVAAEWAGAFLRMARGAV
;
A
#
# COMPACT_ATOMS: atom_id res chain seq x y z
N MET A 1 -0.04 -20.95 28.39
CA MET A 1 -0.81 -20.09 27.45
C MET A 1 0.04 -19.01 26.75
N ARG A 2 0.89 -18.23 27.45
CA ARG A 2 1.76 -17.15 26.89
C ARG A 2 2.58 -17.53 25.66
N THR A 3 3.15 -18.73 25.61
CA THR A 3 4.01 -19.20 24.51
C THR A 3 3.23 -19.80 23.35
N ALA A 4 2.05 -20.36 23.60
CA ALA A 4 1.30 -21.09 22.57
C ALA A 4 0.68 -20.15 21.53
N LEU A 5 0.04 -19.06 21.96
CA LEU A 5 -0.58 -18.11 21.03
C LEU A 5 0.47 -17.35 20.20
N LEU A 6 1.54 -16.87 20.84
CA LEU A 6 2.66 -16.24 20.14
C LEU A 6 3.38 -17.22 19.22
N ARG A 7 3.52 -18.51 19.60
CA ARG A 7 4.04 -19.55 18.70
C ARG A 7 3.09 -19.82 17.54
N CYS A 8 1.78 -19.85 17.74
CA CYS A 8 0.83 -20.02 16.64
C CYS A 8 0.88 -18.85 15.66
N VAL A 9 0.97 -17.61 16.15
CA VAL A 9 1.16 -16.42 15.31
C VAL A 9 2.53 -16.47 14.62
N ALA A 10 3.59 -16.85 15.34
CA ALA A 10 4.93 -17.02 14.77
C ALA A 10 4.95 -18.07 13.67
N LEU A 11 4.28 -19.20 13.85
CA LEU A 11 4.18 -20.28 12.87
C LEU A 11 3.38 -19.84 11.65
N ARG A 12 2.29 -19.07 11.82
CA ARG A 12 1.51 -18.51 10.71
C ARG A 12 2.30 -17.44 9.95
N ALA A 13 2.97 -16.53 10.67
CA ALA A 13 3.80 -15.48 10.08
C ALA A 13 5.03 -16.08 9.39
N ALA A 14 5.67 -17.09 9.98
CA ALA A 14 6.75 -17.84 9.36
C ALA A 14 6.25 -18.57 8.11
N ALA A 15 5.12 -19.29 8.18
CA ALA A 15 4.54 -19.96 7.01
C ALA A 15 4.24 -18.98 5.86
N ALA A 16 3.68 -17.80 6.17
CA ALA A 16 3.43 -16.74 5.21
C ALA A 16 4.73 -16.13 4.65
N ALA A 17 5.76 -15.95 5.47
CA ALA A 17 7.07 -15.40 5.07
C ALA A 17 7.97 -16.41 4.35
N THR A 18 7.74 -17.72 4.55
CA THR A 18 8.48 -18.81 3.87
C THR A 18 7.82 -19.27 2.58
N ALA A 19 6.61 -18.78 2.27
CA ALA A 19 6.04 -18.97 0.95
C ALA A 19 6.96 -18.27 -0.05
N PRO A 20 7.41 -18.93 -1.13
CA PRO A 20 8.23 -18.28 -2.12
C PRO A 20 7.49 -17.04 -2.62
N LEU A 21 8.12 -15.87 -2.47
CA LEU A 21 7.77 -14.68 -3.25
C LEU A 21 7.99 -15.08 -4.71
N LEU A 22 6.96 -15.64 -5.36
CA LEU A 22 6.89 -15.77 -6.81
C LEU A 22 6.69 -14.36 -7.38
N TYR A 23 7.69 -13.49 -7.20
CA TYR A 23 7.95 -12.49 -8.21
C TYR A 23 8.47 -13.27 -9.42
N ALA A 24 7.55 -13.67 -10.29
CA ALA A 24 7.94 -13.93 -11.66
C ALA A 24 8.43 -12.58 -12.23
N PRO A 25 9.73 -12.39 -12.54
CA PRO A 25 10.03 -11.50 -13.65
C PRO A 25 9.23 -12.03 -14.84
N ILE A 26 8.67 -11.13 -15.64
CA ILE A 26 8.03 -11.48 -16.89
C ILE A 26 9.09 -12.15 -17.78
N ASP A 27 9.20 -13.46 -17.67
CA ASP A 27 9.65 -14.35 -18.74
C ASP A 27 8.45 -15.25 -19.02
N ARG A 28 7.45 -14.69 -19.73
CA ARG A 28 6.50 -15.55 -20.43
C ARG A 28 7.31 -16.35 -21.43
N GLU A 29 7.20 -17.67 -21.40
CA GLU A 29 7.39 -18.47 -22.61
C GLU A 29 6.42 -17.94 -23.67
N VAL A 30 6.96 -17.16 -24.60
CA VAL A 30 6.31 -16.87 -25.87
C VAL A 30 6.50 -18.12 -26.71
N CYS A 31 5.44 -18.93 -26.87
CA CYS A 31 5.40 -19.88 -27.98
C CYS A 31 5.39 -19.06 -29.29
N VAL A 32 6.53 -18.97 -29.96
CA VAL A 32 6.60 -18.50 -31.34
C VAL A 32 6.32 -19.71 -32.23
N PRO A 33 5.20 -19.77 -32.97
CA PRO A 33 5.06 -20.75 -34.03
C PRO A 33 6.02 -20.36 -35.15
N THR A 34 7.11 -21.12 -35.33
CA THR A 34 7.84 -21.08 -36.58
C THR A 34 7.06 -21.89 -37.61
N VAL A 35 6.29 -21.20 -38.43
CA VAL A 35 5.75 -21.74 -39.68
C VAL A 35 6.94 -21.86 -40.65
N THR A 36 7.26 -23.09 -41.06
CA THR A 36 7.99 -23.35 -42.31
C THR A 36 6.97 -23.79 -43.37
N ASP A 37 7.26 -23.50 -44.64
CA ASP A 37 6.36 -23.64 -45.80
C ASP A 37 5.89 -25.08 -46.12
N ASP A 38 6.18 -26.07 -45.28
CA ASP A 38 5.82 -27.48 -45.45
C ASP A 38 5.04 -28.11 -44.28
N GLY A 39 4.69 -27.34 -43.24
CA GLY A 39 3.67 -27.74 -42.27
C GLY A 39 4.00 -28.90 -41.33
N THR A 40 5.27 -29.29 -41.17
CA THR A 40 5.67 -30.35 -40.22
C THR A 40 6.88 -29.94 -39.37
N GLY A 41 6.61 -29.39 -38.17
CA GLY A 41 7.61 -29.18 -37.11
C GLY A 41 7.08 -29.64 -35.75
N PRO A 42 7.89 -30.27 -34.88
CA PRO A 42 7.43 -30.85 -33.61
C PRO A 42 7.31 -29.80 -32.49
N SER A 43 6.23 -29.89 -31.71
CA SER A 43 6.03 -29.15 -30.45
C SER A 43 6.76 -29.86 -29.30
N PHE A 44 7.55 -29.13 -28.50
CA PHE A 44 8.14 -29.67 -27.27
C PHE A 44 7.52 -28.98 -26.04
N CYS A 45 6.99 -29.80 -25.12
CA CYS A 45 6.73 -29.43 -23.72
C CYS A 45 7.77 -30.13 -22.83
N VAL A 46 8.23 -29.49 -21.75
CA VAL A 46 9.11 -30.11 -20.76
C VAL A 46 8.45 -30.07 -19.38
N ASP A 47 8.28 -31.26 -18.79
CA ASP A 47 7.77 -31.49 -17.43
C ASP A 47 8.81 -31.22 -16.33
N PHE A 48 8.31 -30.95 -15.12
CA PHE A 48 9.04 -30.55 -13.91
C PHE A 48 10.12 -31.54 -13.42
N VAL A 49 11.16 -30.95 -12.81
CA VAL A 49 12.44 -31.53 -12.34
C VAL A 49 12.30 -32.50 -11.15
N ARG A 50 13.11 -33.57 -11.12
CA ARG A 50 13.30 -34.50 -9.99
C ARG A 50 14.23 -33.91 -8.91
N GLU A 51 13.90 -34.19 -7.64
CA GLU A 51 14.58 -33.74 -6.40
C GLU A 51 16.04 -34.24 -6.22
N ASP A 52 16.50 -35.23 -6.99
CA ASP A 52 17.76 -35.95 -6.76
C ASP A 52 19.04 -35.20 -7.20
N LEU A 53 18.92 -34.18 -8.06
CA LEU A 53 20.07 -33.40 -8.57
C LEU A 53 20.38 -32.14 -7.75
N PHE A 54 19.39 -31.60 -7.03
CA PHE A 54 19.57 -30.41 -6.20
C PHE A 54 20.44 -30.75 -4.97
N ASP A 55 20.16 -31.89 -4.35
CA ASP A 55 20.91 -32.43 -3.20
C ASP A 55 22.38 -32.79 -3.52
N ALA A 56 22.72 -33.01 -4.79
CA ALA A 56 24.08 -33.29 -5.23
C ALA A 56 24.89 -32.00 -5.46
N ALA A 57 24.23 -30.94 -5.94
CA ALA A 57 24.84 -29.63 -6.13
C ALA A 57 25.10 -28.93 -4.78
N GLU A 58 24.19 -29.09 -3.82
CA GLU A 58 24.33 -28.52 -2.48
C GLU A 58 25.54 -29.12 -1.73
N ARG A 59 25.72 -30.45 -1.79
CA ARG A 59 26.88 -31.13 -1.17
C ARG A 59 28.23 -30.70 -1.76
N PHE A 60 28.29 -30.44 -3.07
CA PHE A 60 29.52 -29.99 -3.71
C PHE A 60 29.91 -28.56 -3.30
N CYS A 61 28.92 -27.69 -3.11
CA CYS A 61 29.12 -26.31 -2.64
C CYS A 61 29.56 -26.25 -1.17
N ASP A 62 28.99 -27.12 -0.32
CA ASP A 62 29.36 -27.23 1.09
C ASP A 62 30.79 -27.74 1.29
N ASP A 63 31.24 -28.72 0.50
CA ASP A 63 32.58 -29.31 0.63
C ASP A 63 33.72 -28.39 0.16
N ASN A 64 33.42 -27.35 -0.64
CA ASN A 64 34.44 -26.47 -1.26
C ASN A 64 34.31 -24.99 -0.86
N ASN A 65 33.33 -24.64 -0.02
CA ASN A 65 33.11 -23.30 0.54
C ASN A 65 33.05 -22.18 -0.52
N VAL A 66 32.39 -22.44 -1.66
CA VAL A 66 32.15 -21.48 -2.75
C VAL A 66 30.70 -20.97 -2.65
N CYS A 67 30.51 -19.67 -2.42
CA CYS A 67 29.21 -19.07 -2.17
C CYS A 67 28.60 -18.44 -3.44
N SER A 68 27.44 -18.96 -3.91
CA SER A 68 26.17 -18.23 -4.12
C SER A 68 25.23 -19.09 -4.99
N GLY A 69 24.01 -19.37 -4.50
CA GLY A 69 23.07 -20.30 -5.15
C GLY A 69 22.55 -19.86 -6.52
N HIS A 70 22.73 -18.60 -6.93
CA HIS A 70 22.37 -18.13 -8.28
C HIS A 70 23.49 -18.34 -9.31
N GLU A 71 24.76 -18.26 -8.90
CA GLU A 71 25.89 -18.53 -9.80
C GLU A 71 26.13 -20.03 -9.94
N ALA A 72 25.90 -20.84 -8.89
CA ALA A 72 25.96 -22.29 -8.98
C ALA A 72 24.89 -22.86 -9.93
N GLY A 73 23.68 -22.29 -9.97
CA GLY A 73 22.63 -22.66 -10.91
C GLY A 73 22.95 -22.27 -12.36
N ALA A 74 23.49 -21.07 -12.58
CA ALA A 74 23.90 -20.60 -13.91
C ALA A 74 25.15 -21.34 -14.44
N LEU A 75 26.12 -21.65 -13.57
CA LEU A 75 27.29 -22.47 -13.90
C LEU A 75 26.92 -23.94 -14.07
N ALA A 76 26.01 -24.51 -13.29
CA ALA A 76 25.51 -25.86 -13.48
C ALA A 76 24.71 -25.97 -14.80
N TYR A 77 23.93 -24.95 -15.14
CA TYR A 77 23.20 -24.86 -16.41
C TYR A 77 24.13 -24.67 -17.62
N ALA A 78 25.16 -23.82 -17.51
CA ALA A 78 26.16 -23.61 -18.56
C ALA A 78 27.12 -24.81 -18.72
N ALA A 79 27.56 -25.42 -17.61
CA ALA A 79 28.36 -26.64 -17.61
C ALA A 79 27.56 -27.81 -18.16
N ARG A 80 26.28 -27.94 -17.82
CA ARG A 80 25.37 -28.94 -18.38
C ARG A 80 25.18 -28.77 -19.89
N ARG A 81 24.91 -27.55 -20.38
CA ARG A 81 24.77 -27.29 -21.82
C ARG A 81 26.04 -27.58 -22.63
N GLU A 82 27.22 -27.40 -22.05
CA GLU A 82 28.50 -27.66 -22.72
C GLU A 82 28.96 -29.13 -22.57
N LEU A 83 28.64 -29.79 -21.44
CA LEU A 83 28.84 -31.23 -21.22
C LEU A 83 27.90 -32.08 -22.08
N GLU A 84 26.65 -31.66 -22.25
CA GLU A 84 25.67 -32.26 -23.18
C GLU A 84 26.12 -32.14 -24.64
N ARG A 85 27.06 -31.23 -24.96
CA ARG A 85 27.50 -30.93 -26.34
C ARG A 85 28.75 -31.70 -26.79
N GLN A 86 29.73 -32.03 -25.91
CA GLN A 86 31.07 -32.47 -26.38
C GLN A 86 31.78 -33.61 -25.62
N GLY A 87 31.22 -34.16 -24.54
CA GLY A 87 31.75 -35.38 -23.90
C GLY A 87 33.10 -35.27 -23.14
N ASN A 88 33.50 -36.40 -22.54
CA ASN A 88 34.42 -36.55 -21.39
C ASN A 88 35.89 -36.06 -21.52
N GLU A 89 36.32 -35.53 -22.67
CA GLU A 89 37.67 -34.92 -22.80
C GLU A 89 37.69 -33.44 -22.41
N ALA A 90 36.56 -32.73 -22.53
CA ALA A 90 36.46 -31.32 -22.14
C ALA A 90 36.48 -31.12 -20.61
N GLU A 91 36.00 -32.11 -19.85
CA GLU A 91 35.98 -32.07 -18.38
C GLU A 91 37.41 -31.99 -17.80
N ARG A 92 38.36 -32.71 -18.41
CA ARG A 92 39.78 -32.68 -18.01
C ARG A 92 40.47 -31.37 -18.39
N ALA A 93 40.09 -30.76 -19.51
CA ALA A 93 40.63 -29.47 -19.95
C ALA A 93 40.09 -28.27 -19.16
N LEU A 94 38.81 -28.29 -18.78
CA LEU A 94 38.18 -27.26 -17.94
C LEU A 94 38.74 -27.26 -16.51
N ARG A 95 39.00 -28.45 -15.94
CA ARG A 95 39.66 -28.57 -14.64
C ARG A 95 41.08 -27.98 -14.63
N GLY A 96 41.83 -28.14 -15.71
CA GLY A 96 43.16 -27.56 -15.88
C GLY A 96 43.14 -26.03 -16.00
N ARG A 97 42.26 -25.49 -16.86
CA ARG A 97 42.12 -24.04 -17.07
C ARG A 97 41.57 -23.29 -15.86
N PHE A 98 40.69 -23.91 -15.09
CA PHE A 98 40.14 -23.32 -13.87
C PHE A 98 41.20 -23.20 -12.77
N LEU A 99 42.16 -24.13 -12.69
CA LEU A 99 43.28 -24.06 -11.74
C LEU A 99 44.37 -23.06 -12.16
N GLU A 100 44.57 -22.84 -13.46
CA GLU A 100 45.46 -21.77 -13.97
C GLU A 100 44.88 -20.37 -13.68
N LEU A 101 43.59 -20.14 -13.94
CA LEU A 101 42.90 -18.85 -13.71
C LEU A 101 42.88 -18.41 -12.24
N VAL A 102 42.99 -19.36 -11.31
CA VAL A 102 42.95 -19.08 -9.87
C VAL A 102 44.36 -18.87 -9.28
N SER A 103 45.44 -19.16 -10.03
CA SER A 103 46.80 -19.15 -9.48
C SER A 103 47.74 -18.02 -9.95
N GLU A 104 47.39 -17.20 -10.94
CA GLU A 104 48.23 -16.06 -11.35
C GLU A 104 47.67 -14.69 -10.96
N LYS A 105 48.56 -13.84 -10.47
CA LYS A 105 48.30 -12.61 -9.69
C LYS A 105 48.09 -11.32 -10.51
N GLU A 106 47.77 -11.38 -11.81
CA GLU A 106 47.60 -10.17 -12.63
C GLU A 106 46.34 -10.16 -13.51
N ASP A 107 45.70 -8.98 -13.55
CA ASP A 107 44.35 -8.66 -14.05
C ASP A 107 44.29 -8.56 -15.60
N PRO A 108 43.49 -9.38 -16.31
CA PRO A 108 43.40 -9.36 -17.77
C PRO A 108 42.53 -8.23 -18.36
N TRP A 109 41.99 -7.30 -17.57
CA TRP A 109 41.06 -6.26 -18.06
C TRP A 109 41.59 -4.82 -18.06
N THR A 110 42.90 -4.63 -18.19
CA THR A 110 43.53 -3.29 -18.13
C THR A 110 43.45 -2.45 -19.42
N THR A 111 42.71 -2.86 -20.45
CA THR A 111 42.71 -2.16 -21.76
C THR A 111 41.33 -1.70 -22.27
N VAL A 112 40.45 -1.18 -21.40
CA VAL A 112 39.25 -0.43 -21.87
C VAL A 112 39.40 1.06 -21.55
N SER A 113 39.38 1.90 -22.60
CA SER A 113 39.60 3.34 -22.58
C SER A 113 38.34 4.19 -22.30
N ASP A 114 37.20 3.57 -21.98
CA ASP A 114 35.94 4.27 -21.68
C ASP A 114 35.94 4.89 -20.26
N PRO A 115 35.81 6.22 -20.11
CA PRO A 115 35.73 6.90 -18.81
C PRO A 115 34.51 6.50 -17.97
N ILE A 116 33.38 6.14 -18.60
CA ILE A 116 32.15 5.72 -17.92
C ILE A 116 32.27 4.29 -17.41
N ALA A 117 32.84 3.38 -18.21
CA ALA A 117 33.24 2.06 -17.73
C ALA A 117 34.29 2.16 -16.62
N LYS A 118 35.31 3.02 -16.74
CA LYS A 118 36.28 3.26 -15.64
C LYS A 118 35.62 3.82 -14.38
N ARG A 119 34.58 4.66 -14.50
CA ARG A 119 33.82 5.20 -13.37
C ARG A 119 32.92 4.13 -12.75
N ARG A 120 32.24 3.30 -13.54
CA ARG A 120 31.45 2.15 -13.08
C ARG A 120 32.31 1.07 -12.45
N THR A 121 33.49 0.78 -12.99
CA THR A 121 34.46 -0.16 -12.42
C THR A 121 35.14 0.42 -11.18
N ARG A 122 35.35 1.75 -11.09
CA ARG A 122 35.76 2.41 -9.84
C ARG A 122 34.67 2.36 -8.77
N ILE A 123 33.41 2.61 -9.12
CA ILE A 123 32.28 2.52 -8.20
C ILE A 123 32.08 1.07 -7.74
N ARG A 124 32.14 0.10 -8.66
CA ARG A 124 32.08 -1.33 -8.33
C ARG A 124 33.30 -1.81 -7.54
N ARG A 125 34.51 -1.30 -7.82
CA ARG A 125 35.72 -1.54 -6.98
C ARG A 125 35.63 -0.83 -5.63
N HIS A 126 34.95 0.31 -5.54
CA HIS A 126 34.73 1.03 -4.27
C HIS A 126 33.71 0.27 -3.42
N GLN A 127 32.60 -0.16 -4.02
CA GLN A 127 31.61 -1.04 -3.42
C GLN A 127 32.24 -2.38 -3.01
N ALA A 128 33.08 -2.98 -3.85
CA ALA A 128 33.80 -4.22 -3.53
C ALA A 128 34.93 -4.04 -2.50
N ARG A 129 35.64 -2.90 -2.47
CA ARG A 129 36.64 -2.62 -1.42
C ARG A 129 36.00 -2.37 -0.06
N VAL A 130 34.84 -1.72 -0.03
CA VAL A 130 34.03 -1.58 1.19
C VAL A 130 33.58 -2.96 1.68
N LEU A 131 33.21 -3.86 0.76
CA LEU A 131 32.84 -5.25 1.05
C LEU A 131 34.00 -6.14 1.54
N VAL A 132 35.24 -5.89 1.11
CA VAL A 132 36.40 -6.76 1.44
C VAL A 132 37.31 -6.21 2.56
N GLN A 133 37.37 -4.90 2.80
CA GLN A 133 38.32 -4.31 3.76
C GLN A 133 37.67 -3.50 4.92
N GLY A 134 36.35 -3.34 4.96
CA GLY A 134 35.65 -2.83 6.15
C GLY A 134 36.14 -1.47 6.70
N SER A 135 36.46 -0.52 5.83
CA SER A 135 36.84 0.86 6.23
C SER A 135 35.97 1.88 5.48
N PHE A 136 35.15 2.64 6.21
CA PHE A 136 34.54 3.89 5.73
C PHE A 136 35.40 5.08 6.19
N PRO A 137 35.49 6.19 5.43
CA PRO A 137 36.11 7.41 5.91
C PRO A 137 35.30 8.02 7.07
N GLU A 138 35.98 8.67 8.01
CA GLU A 138 35.35 9.33 9.15
C GLU A 138 34.43 10.49 8.70
N PRO A 139 33.34 10.77 9.43
CA PRO A 139 32.45 11.88 9.12
C PRO A 139 33.17 13.22 9.26
N GLU A 140 33.00 14.13 8.28
CA GLU A 140 33.35 15.54 8.46
C GLU A 140 32.47 16.14 9.58
N GLU A 141 33.09 16.89 10.49
CA GLU A 141 32.38 17.56 11.60
C GLU A 141 31.25 18.46 11.06
N GLY A 142 29.99 18.13 11.41
CA GLY A 142 28.84 19.00 11.19
C GLY A 142 27.57 18.38 10.56
N CYS A 143 27.57 17.10 10.15
CA CYS A 143 26.43 16.53 9.41
C CYS A 143 25.86 15.22 10.01
N PRO A 144 24.87 15.27 10.93
CA PRO A 144 24.44 14.13 11.74
C PRO A 144 23.66 13.00 11.01
N ASN A 145 23.20 13.20 9.76
CA ASN A 145 22.20 12.30 9.12
C ASN A 145 22.70 11.49 7.90
N GLN A 146 24.01 11.48 7.60
CA GLN A 146 24.53 10.79 6.41
C GLN A 146 24.41 9.25 6.49
N ARG A 147 24.54 8.68 7.70
CA ARG A 147 24.60 7.23 7.91
C ARG A 147 23.21 6.56 7.92
N GLU A 148 22.19 7.23 8.45
CA GLU A 148 20.80 6.79 8.38
C GLU A 148 20.24 6.81 6.94
N ARG A 149 20.71 7.76 6.11
CA ARG A 149 20.36 7.80 4.67
C ARG A 149 20.97 6.63 3.90
N ALA A 150 22.21 6.23 4.21
CA ALA A 150 22.85 5.07 3.61
C ALA A 150 22.11 3.76 3.95
N LEU A 151 21.55 3.68 5.16
CA LEU A 151 20.72 2.55 5.60
C LEU A 151 19.43 2.39 4.82
N ARG A 152 18.68 3.48 4.71
CA ARG A 152 17.42 3.51 3.97
C ARG A 152 17.66 3.21 2.49
N ALA A 153 18.75 3.73 1.91
CA ALA A 153 19.11 3.49 0.51
C ALA A 153 19.44 2.02 0.22
N CYS A 154 20.02 1.29 1.18
CA CYS A 154 20.36 -0.12 1.02
C CYS A 154 19.18 -1.08 1.25
N ALA A 155 18.14 -0.66 1.99
CA ALA A 155 16.87 -1.39 2.09
C ALA A 155 16.01 -1.28 0.81
N LEU A 156 16.15 -0.17 0.07
CA LEU A 156 15.35 0.15 -1.12
C LEU A 156 15.85 -0.51 -2.43
N SER A 157 17.07 -1.07 -2.47
CA SER A 157 17.56 -1.75 -3.67
C SER A 157 17.03 -3.18 -3.72
N ARG A 158 16.02 -3.43 -4.57
CA ARG A 158 15.28 -4.70 -4.78
C ARG A 158 16.12 -5.91 -5.26
N ALA A 159 17.37 -6.04 -4.83
CA ALA A 159 18.19 -7.22 -5.02
C ALA A 159 18.55 -7.93 -3.70
N TYR A 160 18.71 -7.22 -2.58
CA TYR A 160 19.08 -7.79 -1.27
C TYR A 160 18.75 -6.77 -0.17
N THR A 161 18.43 -7.22 1.05
CA THR A 161 18.35 -6.31 2.22
C THR A 161 19.75 -6.08 2.79
N VAL A 162 20.30 -4.88 2.62
CA VAL A 162 21.52 -4.43 3.31
C VAL A 162 21.17 -3.29 4.26
N ILE A 163 21.58 -3.34 5.54
CA ILE A 163 21.41 -2.25 6.53
C ILE A 163 22.71 -2.16 7.37
N ASP A 164 23.52 -1.13 7.11
CA ASP A 164 24.74 -0.66 7.83
C ASP A 164 24.54 0.32 9.04
N VAL A 165 24.44 -0.17 10.28
CA VAL A 165 24.13 0.64 11.50
C VAL A 165 25.32 1.52 11.98
N PRO A 166 25.09 2.72 12.59
CA PRO A 166 26.13 3.62 13.15
C PRO A 166 27.11 3.02 14.18
N PRO A 167 28.34 3.54 14.27
CA PRO A 167 29.51 2.91 14.89
C PRO A 167 29.55 3.04 16.42
N ASN A 168 28.54 3.67 17.03
CA ASN A 168 28.45 3.89 18.47
C ASN A 168 27.89 2.65 19.20
N LEU A 169 27.47 1.61 18.46
CA LEU A 169 26.96 0.36 18.99
C LEU A 169 28.02 -0.72 18.75
N ASN A 170 28.88 -0.93 19.75
CA ASN A 170 29.88 -2.00 19.72
C ASN A 170 29.19 -3.38 19.57
N GLU A 171 29.78 -4.16 18.66
CA GLU A 171 29.63 -5.61 18.41
C GLU A 171 28.48 -6.10 17.50
N THR A 172 28.89 -6.43 16.26
CA THR A 172 28.45 -7.53 15.36
C THR A 172 27.68 -7.11 14.09
N ARG A 173 28.28 -7.42 12.92
CA ARG A 173 27.83 -7.18 11.54
C ARG A 173 26.68 -8.13 11.12
N VAL A 174 25.77 -7.67 10.26
CA VAL A 174 24.54 -8.40 9.81
C VAL A 174 24.65 -8.80 8.33
N TRP A 175 24.25 -10.05 8.01
CA TRP A 175 23.93 -10.54 6.67
C TRP A 175 22.69 -11.46 6.79
N LEU A 176 21.74 -11.41 5.86
CA LEU A 176 20.60 -12.34 5.80
C LEU A 176 20.61 -13.08 4.47
N LEU A 177 21.00 -14.36 4.50
CA LEU A 177 20.89 -15.33 3.40
C LEU A 177 20.00 -16.49 3.85
N ASN A 178 19.20 -17.02 2.92
CA ASN A 178 18.29 -18.14 3.12
C ASN A 178 18.97 -19.50 3.40
N THR A 179 20.29 -19.53 3.64
CA THR A 179 21.03 -20.78 3.94
C THR A 179 22.20 -20.60 4.92
N SER A 180 22.37 -19.43 5.55
CA SER A 180 23.43 -19.25 6.56
C SER A 180 23.04 -18.19 7.59
N VAL A 181 22.79 -18.64 8.82
CA VAL A 181 22.45 -17.78 9.96
C VAL A 181 23.66 -16.94 10.33
N VAL A 182 23.67 -15.65 10.00
CA VAL A 182 24.52 -14.68 10.68
C VAL A 182 23.78 -14.16 11.91
N ASN A 183 24.53 -13.92 12.98
CA ASN A 183 24.05 -13.59 14.32
C ASN A 183 23.45 -12.16 14.38
N VAL A 184 22.24 -11.97 13.83
CA VAL A 184 21.52 -10.69 13.87
C VAL A 184 21.04 -10.44 15.30
N GLY A 185 21.54 -9.38 15.92
CA GLY A 185 21.18 -9.01 17.30
C GLY A 185 19.76 -8.44 17.43
N PRO A 186 19.22 -8.38 18.67
CA PRO A 186 17.82 -8.07 18.89
C PRO A 186 17.41 -6.65 18.41
N LYS A 187 18.33 -5.69 18.46
CA LYS A 187 18.08 -4.30 18.01
C LYS A 187 17.94 -4.20 16.50
N ALA A 188 18.75 -4.95 15.74
CA ALA A 188 18.70 -4.95 14.29
C ALA A 188 17.40 -5.59 13.79
N TRP A 189 16.96 -6.68 14.41
CA TRP A 189 15.66 -7.29 14.12
C TRP A 189 14.47 -6.32 14.31
N ALA A 190 14.51 -5.48 15.34
CA ALA A 190 13.46 -4.48 15.53
C ALA A 190 13.45 -3.43 14.40
N LEU A 191 14.62 -2.92 14.01
CA LEU A 191 14.73 -1.94 12.92
C LEU A 191 14.31 -2.52 11.56
N ILE A 192 14.72 -3.75 11.24
CA ILE A 192 14.28 -4.44 10.03
C ILE A 192 12.76 -4.63 10.03
N GLY A 193 12.19 -4.95 11.19
CA GLY A 193 10.74 -5.06 11.35
C GLY A 193 10.01 -3.74 11.10
N GLU A 194 10.59 -2.61 11.49
CA GLU A 194 10.05 -1.26 11.20
C GLU A 194 10.03 -0.99 9.69
N VAL A 195 11.11 -1.29 8.97
CA VAL A 195 11.15 -1.13 7.50
C VAL A 195 10.08 -1.99 6.82
N PHE A 196 9.97 -3.28 7.18
CA PHE A 196 8.91 -4.13 6.65
C PHE A 196 7.51 -3.67 7.05
N THR A 197 7.37 -2.88 8.11
CA THR A 197 6.07 -2.28 8.47
C THR A 197 5.72 -1.14 7.53
N GLU A 198 6.70 -0.28 7.22
CA GLU A 198 6.55 0.83 6.25
C GLU A 198 6.22 0.32 4.84
N ASP A 199 6.83 -0.80 4.43
CA ASP A 199 6.56 -1.45 3.14
C ASP A 199 5.32 -2.37 3.15
N GLU A 200 4.51 -2.35 4.21
CA GLU A 200 3.31 -3.18 4.40
C GLU A 200 3.53 -4.71 4.35
N HIS A 201 4.79 -5.16 4.46
CA HIS A 201 5.15 -6.58 4.56
C HIS A 201 4.97 -7.11 5.99
N TYR A 202 3.73 -7.02 6.49
CA TYR A 202 3.39 -7.28 7.89
C TYR A 202 3.81 -8.66 8.40
N ALA A 203 3.78 -9.72 7.57
CA ALA A 203 4.24 -11.06 7.95
C ALA A 203 5.72 -11.06 8.36
N HIS A 204 6.54 -10.44 7.51
CA HIS A 204 7.98 -10.31 7.69
C HIS A 204 8.30 -9.39 8.88
N ALA A 205 7.56 -8.28 9.02
CA ALA A 205 7.67 -7.39 10.17
C ALA A 205 7.40 -8.13 11.50
N ILE A 206 6.31 -8.89 11.58
CA ILE A 206 5.97 -9.71 12.76
C ILE A 206 7.09 -10.70 13.07
N ALA A 207 7.59 -11.43 12.05
CA ALA A 207 8.67 -12.40 12.24
C ALA A 207 9.92 -11.73 12.81
N CYS A 208 10.32 -10.57 12.27
CA CYS A 208 11.45 -9.79 12.76
C CYS A 208 11.27 -9.34 14.22
N PHE A 209 10.11 -8.78 14.57
CA PHE A 209 9.84 -8.36 15.94
C PHE A 209 9.82 -9.54 16.93
N LEU A 210 9.31 -10.71 16.53
CA LEU A 210 9.33 -11.91 17.37
C LEU A 210 10.76 -12.42 17.58
N ARG A 211 11.62 -12.41 16.55
CA ARG A 211 13.05 -12.73 16.69
C ARG A 211 13.76 -11.79 17.66
N SER A 212 13.44 -10.49 17.60
CA SER A 212 13.95 -9.49 18.54
C SER A 212 13.57 -9.81 20.00
N LEU A 213 12.33 -10.24 20.23
CA LEU A 213 11.85 -10.66 21.55
C LEU A 213 12.52 -11.95 22.04
N GLU A 214 12.67 -12.95 21.17
CA GLU A 214 13.31 -14.25 21.49
C GLU A 214 14.75 -14.08 21.96
N GLN A 215 15.48 -13.12 21.39
CA GLN A 215 16.87 -12.81 21.76
C GLN A 215 17.00 -11.92 23.01
N GLY A 216 15.89 -11.60 23.67
CA GLY A 216 15.89 -10.96 24.99
C GLY A 216 16.07 -9.44 24.97
N LEU A 217 15.67 -8.73 23.90
CA LEU A 217 15.67 -7.24 23.89
C LEU A 217 14.99 -6.68 25.15
N ALA A 218 13.89 -7.31 25.54
CA ALA A 218 13.06 -6.90 26.68
C ALA A 218 13.77 -6.91 28.03
N ILE A 219 14.86 -7.68 28.15
CA ILE A 219 15.67 -7.78 29.37
C ILE A 219 16.81 -6.76 29.34
N ARG A 220 17.38 -6.50 28.16
CA ARG A 220 18.57 -5.66 27.99
C ARG A 220 18.27 -4.16 27.91
N ASP A 221 17.08 -3.80 27.42
CA ASP A 221 16.71 -2.39 27.18
C ASP A 221 15.20 -2.20 27.35
N PRO A 222 14.73 -1.83 28.57
CA PRO A 222 13.31 -1.64 28.84
C PRO A 222 12.62 -0.59 27.95
N GLY A 223 13.35 0.46 27.54
CA GLY A 223 12.81 1.50 26.66
C GLY A 223 12.51 0.96 25.27
N ARG A 224 13.50 0.30 24.66
CA ARG A 224 13.29 -0.37 23.36
C ARG A 224 12.29 -1.50 23.43
N ALA A 225 12.14 -2.15 24.58
CA ALA A 225 11.11 -3.16 24.79
C ALA A 225 9.70 -2.58 24.72
N ALA A 226 9.48 -1.37 25.24
CA ALA A 226 8.19 -0.69 25.13
C ALA A 226 7.90 -0.28 23.67
N LEU A 227 8.91 0.22 22.96
CA LEU A 227 8.79 0.55 21.54
C LEU A 227 8.50 -0.68 20.68
N LEU A 228 9.22 -1.78 20.91
CA LEU A 228 9.00 -3.06 20.23
C LEU A 228 7.59 -3.61 20.48
N ASP A 229 7.09 -3.52 21.71
CA ASP A 229 5.72 -3.91 22.05
C ASP A 229 4.69 -3.07 21.28
N MET A 230 4.95 -1.76 21.14
CA MET A 230 4.09 -0.85 20.38
C MET A 230 4.11 -1.20 18.89
N ASN A 231 5.28 -1.35 18.28
CA ASN A 231 5.43 -1.62 16.85
C ASN A 231 4.83 -2.98 16.48
N LEU A 232 5.12 -4.03 17.26
CA LEU A 232 4.52 -5.35 17.06
C LEU A 232 2.99 -5.31 17.27
N GLY A 233 2.52 -4.57 18.27
CA GLY A 233 1.09 -4.37 18.51
C GLY A 233 0.40 -3.68 17.32
N THR A 234 1.00 -2.64 16.78
CA THR A 234 0.54 -1.91 15.59
C THR A 234 0.44 -2.83 14.37
N VAL A 235 1.51 -3.57 14.05
CA VAL A 235 1.51 -4.48 12.89
C VAL A 235 0.50 -5.61 13.04
N LEU A 236 0.38 -6.19 14.24
CA LEU A 236 -0.65 -7.21 14.50
C LEU A 236 -2.06 -6.64 14.36
N GLY A 237 -2.27 -5.35 14.64
CA GLY A 237 -3.50 -4.65 14.34
C GLY A 237 -3.81 -4.64 12.85
N CYS A 238 -2.84 -4.27 12.01
CA CYS A 238 -2.96 -4.29 10.55
C CYS A 238 -3.18 -5.72 10.00
N TRP A 239 -2.52 -6.71 10.59
CA TRP A 239 -2.71 -8.15 10.29
C TRP A 239 -4.08 -8.69 10.73
N GLY A 240 -4.82 -7.92 11.54
CA GLY A 240 -6.14 -8.27 12.05
C GLY A 240 -6.15 -9.18 13.27
N GLU A 241 -5.07 -9.22 14.07
CA GLU A 241 -4.98 -9.90 15.38
C GLU A 241 -5.26 -8.91 16.52
N LEU A 242 -6.45 -8.30 16.50
CA LEU A 242 -6.80 -7.16 17.34
C LEU A 242 -6.65 -7.41 18.85
N ALA A 243 -7.04 -8.59 19.33
CA ALA A 243 -6.94 -8.92 20.76
C ALA A 243 -5.48 -8.99 21.23
N LEU A 244 -4.58 -9.47 20.37
CA LEU A 244 -3.15 -9.51 20.68
C LEU A 244 -2.53 -8.11 20.55
N ALA A 245 -2.91 -7.37 19.51
CA ALA A 245 -2.52 -5.98 19.31
C ALA A 245 -2.85 -5.11 20.53
N ALA A 246 -4.10 -5.12 20.99
CA ALA A 246 -4.55 -4.36 22.16
C ALA A 246 -3.77 -4.72 23.43
N ARG A 247 -3.48 -6.00 23.65
CA ARG A 247 -2.67 -6.46 24.80
C ARG A 247 -1.24 -5.96 24.73
N LEU A 248 -0.62 -5.98 23.56
CA LEU A 248 0.75 -5.49 23.37
C LEU A 248 0.84 -3.99 23.51
N LEU A 249 -0.12 -3.23 22.95
CA LEU A 249 -0.18 -1.79 23.10
C LEU A 249 -0.44 -1.36 24.55
N GLY A 250 -1.31 -2.08 25.28
CA GLY A 250 -1.49 -1.88 26.72
C GLY A 250 -0.21 -2.18 27.52
N ARG A 251 0.55 -3.20 27.13
CA ARG A 251 1.87 -3.51 27.73
C ARG A 251 2.90 -2.42 27.43
N ALA A 252 2.95 -1.93 26.20
CA ALA A 252 3.81 -0.84 25.78
C ALA A 252 3.52 0.42 26.60
N HIS A 253 2.23 0.78 26.73
CA HIS A 253 1.79 1.89 27.57
C HIS A 253 2.27 1.76 29.02
N ALA A 254 1.95 0.63 29.67
CA ALA A 254 2.28 0.43 31.09
C ALA A 254 3.80 0.45 31.35
N ARG A 255 4.60 -0.07 30.41
CA ARG A 255 6.06 -0.08 30.52
C ARG A 255 6.63 1.32 30.29
N ALA A 256 6.19 2.00 29.23
CA ALA A 256 6.65 3.35 28.90
C ALA A 256 6.30 4.36 29.99
N LEU A 257 5.10 4.27 30.59
CA LEU A 257 4.68 5.16 31.68
C LEU A 257 5.60 5.04 32.91
N LYS A 258 5.93 3.80 33.32
CA LYS A 258 6.88 3.56 34.42
C LYS A 258 8.27 4.14 34.14
N LEU A 259 8.73 4.03 32.89
CA LEU A 259 10.02 4.59 32.46
C LEU A 259 10.00 6.11 32.39
N ALA A 260 8.87 6.71 32.00
CA ALA A 260 8.69 8.15 31.99
C ALA A 260 8.81 8.74 33.40
N GLU A 261 8.13 8.13 34.38
CA GLU A 261 8.19 8.54 35.80
C GLU A 261 9.58 8.33 36.41
N ALA A 262 10.19 7.16 36.17
CA ALA A 262 11.49 6.82 36.75
C ALA A 262 12.63 7.69 36.19
N ASN A 263 12.57 8.05 34.91
CA ASN A 263 13.66 8.77 34.22
C ASN A 263 13.35 10.24 33.97
N GLN A 264 12.16 10.74 34.34
CA GLN A 264 11.69 12.09 34.01
C GLN A 264 11.83 12.40 32.51
N SER A 265 11.34 11.50 31.66
CA SER A 265 11.58 11.53 30.21
C SER A 265 10.30 11.78 29.41
N TYR A 266 10.29 12.89 28.66
CA TYR A 266 9.21 13.20 27.71
C TYR A 266 9.07 12.16 26.61
N ASP A 267 10.18 11.59 26.14
CA ASP A 267 10.17 10.61 25.07
C ASP A 267 9.40 9.33 25.47
N TYR A 268 9.60 8.86 26.71
CA TYR A 268 8.82 7.75 27.26
C TYR A 268 7.38 8.11 27.58
N ALA A 269 7.11 9.35 28.04
CA ALA A 269 5.75 9.82 28.24
C ALA A 269 4.97 9.88 26.91
N ALA A 270 5.62 10.35 25.85
CA ALA A 270 5.10 10.38 24.49
C ALA A 270 4.83 8.97 23.96
N LEU A 271 5.79 8.04 24.14
CA LEU A 271 5.61 6.63 23.79
C LEU A 271 4.42 5.99 24.53
N ALA A 272 4.26 6.28 25.82
CA ALA A 272 3.15 5.76 26.61
C ALA A 272 1.80 6.25 26.08
N LEU A 273 1.70 7.52 25.68
CA LEU A 273 0.48 8.07 25.11
C LEU A 273 0.23 7.56 23.68
N ALA A 274 1.25 7.52 22.84
CA ALA A 274 1.16 6.98 21.48
C ALA A 274 0.64 5.52 21.48
N ALA A 275 1.11 4.68 22.41
CA ALA A 275 0.62 3.32 22.57
C ALA A 275 -0.88 3.27 22.93
N ARG A 276 -1.38 4.21 23.75
CA ARG A 276 -2.82 4.32 24.07
C ARG A 276 -3.64 4.78 22.86
N VAL A 277 -3.14 5.77 22.11
CA VAL A 277 -3.79 6.25 20.89
C VAL A 277 -3.86 5.13 19.86
N ASN A 278 -2.75 4.44 19.60
CA ASN A 278 -2.68 3.31 18.67
C ASN A 278 -3.62 2.16 19.08
N ALA A 279 -3.85 1.94 20.38
CA ALA A 279 -4.82 0.96 20.87
C ALA A 279 -6.28 1.39 20.62
N ALA A 280 -6.58 2.67 20.82
CA ALA A 280 -7.93 3.20 20.61
C ALA A 280 -8.34 3.15 19.13
N VAL A 281 -7.39 3.28 18.19
CA VAL A 281 -7.66 3.26 16.74
C VAL A 281 -7.56 1.87 16.11
N LEU A 282 -7.68 0.79 16.89
CA LEU A 282 -7.67 -0.57 16.37
C LEU A 282 -8.95 -0.89 15.61
N VAL A 283 -8.87 -0.83 14.28
CA VAL A 283 -9.96 -1.18 13.36
C VAL A 283 -9.60 -2.45 12.56
N PRO A 284 -10.46 -3.50 12.55
CA PRO A 284 -10.20 -4.74 11.84
C PRO A 284 -10.17 -4.52 10.32
N PRO A 285 -9.25 -5.18 9.59
CA PRO A 285 -9.21 -5.12 8.13
C PRO A 285 -10.31 -5.95 7.46
N VAL A 286 -10.82 -6.98 8.14
CA VAL A 286 -11.98 -7.76 7.68
C VAL A 286 -13.21 -7.19 8.36
N VAL A 287 -14.14 -6.67 7.57
CA VAL A 287 -15.35 -6.06 8.12
C VAL A 287 -16.25 -7.16 8.70
N PRO A 288 -16.60 -7.07 10.00
CA PRO A 288 -17.44 -8.07 10.65
C PRO A 288 -18.94 -7.88 10.31
N PRO A 289 -19.81 -8.80 10.75
CA PRO A 289 -21.25 -8.60 10.65
C PRO A 289 -21.74 -7.33 11.38
N PRO A 290 -22.90 -6.76 11.02
CA PRO A 290 -23.36 -5.47 11.53
C PRO A 290 -23.44 -5.34 13.06
N HIS A 291 -23.80 -6.40 13.78
CA HIS A 291 -23.91 -6.35 15.25
C HIS A 291 -22.54 -6.20 15.93
N GLU A 292 -21.54 -6.99 15.51
CA GLU A 292 -20.16 -6.85 15.99
C GLU A 292 -19.56 -5.50 15.60
N LEU A 293 -19.91 -4.99 14.41
CA LEU A 293 -19.46 -3.68 13.95
C LEU A 293 -19.96 -2.55 14.85
N ASN A 294 -21.23 -2.59 15.26
CA ASN A 294 -21.81 -1.59 16.17
C ASN A 294 -21.07 -1.53 17.51
N ASP A 295 -20.81 -2.69 18.11
CA ASP A 295 -20.08 -2.80 19.38
C ASP A 295 -18.67 -2.23 19.27
N LEU A 296 -17.97 -2.57 18.18
CA LEU A 296 -16.64 -2.05 17.88
C LEU A 296 -16.65 -0.51 17.74
N ARG A 297 -17.60 0.06 17.00
CA ARG A 297 -17.69 1.51 16.80
C ARG A 297 -18.06 2.24 18.09
N ASN A 298 -18.89 1.64 18.94
CA ASN A 298 -19.21 2.19 20.26
C ASN A 298 -17.97 2.19 21.17
N LEU A 299 -17.17 1.12 21.14
CA LEU A 299 -15.90 1.07 21.86
C LEU A 299 -14.93 2.14 21.34
N LEU A 300 -14.78 2.27 20.02
CA LEU A 300 -13.93 3.29 19.37
C LEU A 300 -14.33 4.71 19.80
N ARG A 301 -15.63 5.04 19.75
CA ARG A 301 -16.14 6.34 20.24
C ARG A 301 -15.86 6.53 21.73
N SER A 302 -16.10 5.52 22.56
CA SER A 302 -15.87 5.59 24.00
C SER A 302 -14.40 5.86 24.32
N ASP A 303 -13.48 5.11 23.70
CA ASP A 303 -12.04 5.22 23.93
C ASP A 303 -11.50 6.57 23.44
N LEU A 304 -11.91 7.03 22.25
CA LEU A 304 -11.52 8.33 21.73
C LEU A 304 -12.12 9.50 22.54
N ARG A 305 -13.38 9.42 22.99
CA ARG A 305 -13.96 10.42 23.90
C ARG A 305 -13.20 10.47 25.23
N ALA A 306 -12.85 9.31 25.78
CA ALA A 306 -12.06 9.25 27.01
C ALA A 306 -10.69 9.92 26.83
N LEU A 307 -10.00 9.67 25.72
CA LEU A 307 -8.73 10.32 25.41
C LEU A 307 -8.89 11.84 25.16
N ALA A 308 -9.86 12.24 24.33
CA ALA A 308 -10.13 13.63 24.02
C ALA A 308 -10.55 14.46 25.25
N SER A 309 -11.17 13.85 26.26
CA SER A 309 -11.58 14.54 27.50
C SER A 309 -10.44 14.77 28.49
N GLN A 310 -9.29 14.11 28.31
CA GLN A 310 -8.16 14.18 29.22
C GLN A 310 -7.19 15.32 28.82
N ASP A 311 -6.56 15.94 29.83
CA ASP A 311 -5.34 16.73 29.60
C ASP A 311 -4.18 15.74 29.43
N LEU A 312 -4.07 15.19 28.21
CA LEU A 312 -3.20 14.07 27.89
C LEU A 312 -1.73 14.39 28.18
N ARG A 313 -1.31 15.63 27.86
CA ARG A 313 0.03 16.16 28.17
C ARG A 313 0.26 16.21 29.68
N LYS A 314 -0.65 16.83 30.46
CA LYS A 314 -0.53 16.83 31.94
C LYS A 314 -0.75 15.47 32.58
N SER A 315 -1.33 14.49 31.89
CA SER A 315 -1.48 13.13 32.41
C SER A 315 -0.21 12.32 32.20
N ALA A 316 0.45 12.48 31.05
CA ALA A 316 1.64 11.70 30.70
C ALA A 316 2.94 12.34 31.22
N ALA A 317 2.98 13.67 31.35
CA ALA A 317 4.19 14.41 31.70
C ALA A 317 4.05 15.31 32.94
N ARG A 318 3.05 15.06 33.81
CA ARG A 318 2.70 15.92 34.97
C ARG A 318 3.88 16.36 35.85
N HIS A 319 4.89 15.50 35.95
CA HIS A 319 6.03 15.67 36.86
C HIS A 319 7.34 15.98 36.14
N ILE A 320 7.33 16.04 34.81
CA ILE A 320 8.52 16.17 33.98
C ILE A 320 8.75 17.65 33.65
N GLN A 321 9.98 18.14 33.85
CA GLN A 321 10.39 19.48 33.44
C GLN A 321 11.18 19.42 32.13
N GLY A 322 10.89 20.31 31.18
CA GLY A 322 11.67 20.47 29.94
C GLY A 322 10.87 21.06 28.78
N ASP A 323 11.48 21.11 27.60
CA ASP A 323 10.94 21.74 26.40
C ASP A 323 9.72 21.00 25.83
N ASP A 324 8.61 21.71 25.77
CA ASP A 324 7.33 21.24 25.28
C ASP A 324 7.37 20.83 23.80
N SER A 325 8.28 21.38 23.00
CA SER A 325 8.42 21.08 21.58
C SER A 325 8.92 19.65 21.30
N SER A 326 9.75 19.11 22.20
CA SER A 326 10.34 17.77 22.11
C SER A 326 9.33 16.66 22.39
N TYR A 327 8.38 16.90 23.31
CA TYR A 327 7.30 15.97 23.59
C TYR A 327 6.36 15.81 22.39
N ASP A 328 5.93 16.93 21.81
CA ASP A 328 5.03 16.93 20.66
C ASP A 328 5.69 16.21 19.46
N GLU A 329 6.99 16.47 19.22
CA GLU A 329 7.78 15.76 18.21
C GLU A 329 7.79 14.25 18.42
N ALA A 330 8.03 13.85 19.67
CA ALA A 330 8.09 12.46 20.07
C ALA A 330 6.74 11.74 19.88
N ILE A 331 5.61 12.43 20.06
CA ILE A 331 4.27 11.89 19.80
C ILE A 331 4.00 11.79 18.31
N VAL A 332 4.24 12.88 17.57
CA VAL A 332 4.01 12.95 16.12
C VAL A 332 4.76 11.82 15.39
N ARG A 333 5.97 11.49 15.83
CA ARG A 333 6.76 10.38 15.26
C ARG A 333 6.25 8.98 15.63
N ARG A 334 5.38 8.83 16.64
CA ARG A 334 4.99 7.53 17.22
C ARG A 334 3.53 7.16 17.05
N VAL A 335 2.66 8.14 16.77
CA VAL A 335 1.30 7.87 16.31
C VAL A 335 1.43 7.33 14.89
N GLY A 336 1.52 6.01 14.78
CA GLY A 336 1.89 5.34 13.53
C GLY A 336 0.70 4.79 12.75
N ARG A 337 -0.54 5.15 13.10
CA ARG A 337 -1.74 4.61 12.45
C ARG A 337 -2.83 5.64 12.28
N THR A 338 -3.39 5.71 11.09
CA THR A 338 -4.66 6.38 10.81
C THR A 338 -5.82 5.41 11.10
N LEU A 339 -7.05 5.93 11.01
CA LEU A 339 -8.26 5.11 10.98
C LEU A 339 -8.54 4.60 9.55
N PHE A 340 -7.51 4.14 8.81
CA PHE A 340 -7.63 3.73 7.41
C PHE A 340 -8.83 2.80 7.15
N ASN A 341 -8.95 1.73 7.96
CA ASN A 341 -10.01 0.73 7.79
C ASN A 341 -11.42 1.24 8.17
N LEU A 342 -11.55 2.41 8.81
CA LEU A 342 -12.84 2.99 9.18
C LEU A 342 -13.71 3.24 7.95
N ALA A 343 -13.11 3.72 6.86
CA ALA A 343 -13.79 3.93 5.58
C ALA A 343 -14.50 2.65 5.11
N HIS A 344 -13.91 1.49 5.36
CA HIS A 344 -14.41 0.21 4.88
C HIS A 344 -15.49 -0.39 5.78
N GLN A 345 -15.70 0.16 6.96
CA GLN A 345 -16.74 -0.30 7.89
C GLN A 345 -18.16 0.09 7.48
N CYS A 346 -18.32 1.12 6.64
CA CYS A 346 -19.53 1.57 5.91
C CYS A 346 -20.93 1.40 6.56
N GLY A 347 -21.78 2.41 6.37
CA GLY A 347 -23.19 2.36 6.80
C GLY A 347 -23.49 3.15 8.06
N GLN A 348 -22.52 3.92 8.55
CA GLN A 348 -22.69 4.90 9.62
C GLN A 348 -21.87 6.15 9.33
N ASP A 349 -22.29 7.25 9.94
CA ASP A 349 -21.54 8.49 9.99
C ASP A 349 -20.23 8.28 10.80
N ASP A 350 -19.13 8.71 10.18
CA ASP A 350 -17.76 8.64 10.70
C ASP A 350 -17.26 10.00 11.24
N ALA A 351 -17.97 11.11 10.97
CA ALA A 351 -17.52 12.46 11.28
C ALA A 351 -17.21 12.64 12.76
N GLU A 352 -18.05 12.10 13.66
CA GLU A 352 -17.79 12.17 15.10
C GLU A 352 -16.48 11.45 15.47
N ILE A 353 -16.26 10.25 14.95
CA ILE A 353 -15.06 9.45 15.27
C ILE A 353 -13.80 10.20 14.80
N MET A 354 -13.86 10.77 13.60
CA MET A 354 -12.75 11.53 13.02
C MET A 354 -12.49 12.83 13.78
N PHE A 355 -13.54 13.56 14.18
CA PHE A 355 -13.42 14.71 15.06
C PHE A 355 -12.77 14.36 16.41
N LEU A 356 -13.17 13.23 17.02
CA LEU A 356 -12.57 12.77 18.27
C LEU A 356 -11.11 12.37 18.11
N LEU A 357 -10.74 11.76 16.98
CA LEU A 357 -9.35 11.48 16.65
C LEU A 357 -8.55 12.77 16.50
N ALA A 358 -9.04 13.73 15.71
CA ALA A 358 -8.40 15.03 15.52
C ALA A 358 -8.22 15.75 16.87
N SER A 359 -9.28 15.86 17.68
CA SER A 359 -9.21 16.45 19.03
C SER A 359 -8.22 15.71 19.94
N THR A 360 -8.15 14.38 19.87
CA THR A 360 -7.18 13.59 20.65
C THR A 360 -5.75 13.95 20.27
N LEU A 361 -5.46 14.03 18.97
CA LEU A 361 -4.12 14.35 18.45
C LEU A 361 -3.72 15.80 18.74
N THR A 362 -4.63 16.76 18.56
CA THR A 362 -4.41 18.16 18.93
C THR A 362 -4.08 18.32 20.41
N ARG A 363 -4.77 17.59 21.30
CA ARG A 363 -4.49 17.64 22.74
C ARG A 363 -3.21 16.91 23.13
N ALA A 364 -2.85 15.87 22.39
CA ALA A 364 -1.60 15.15 22.59
C ALA A 364 -0.39 15.96 22.11
N ALA A 365 -0.50 16.68 21.00
CA ALA A 365 0.56 17.50 20.43
C ALA A 365 0.02 18.85 19.92
N PRO A 366 -0.13 19.87 20.80
CA PRO A 366 -0.67 21.17 20.44
C PRO A 366 0.06 21.89 19.30
N SER A 367 1.37 21.66 19.12
CA SER A 367 2.14 22.21 18.00
C SER A 367 1.72 21.72 16.60
N LEU A 368 0.80 20.75 16.51
CA LEU A 368 0.14 20.38 15.26
C LEU A 368 -0.73 21.52 14.70
N VAL A 369 -1.30 22.36 15.56
CA VAL A 369 -2.25 23.41 15.19
C VAL A 369 -1.59 24.80 15.25
N GLU A 370 -0.35 24.93 14.76
CA GLU A 370 0.24 26.26 14.63
C GLU A 370 -0.60 27.12 13.67
N GLU A 371 -1.14 28.23 14.19
CA GLU A 371 -1.81 29.25 13.41
C GLU A 371 -0.81 29.92 12.49
N VAL A 372 -1.10 29.90 11.19
CA VAL A 372 -0.34 30.69 10.23
C VAL A 372 -0.81 32.14 10.32
N PRO A 373 0.11 33.13 10.32
CA PRO A 373 -0.27 34.54 10.22
C PRO A 373 -1.20 34.78 9.02
N GLU A 374 -2.10 35.76 9.11
CA GLU A 374 -3.05 36.10 8.05
C GLU A 374 -2.38 36.06 6.67
N LEU A 375 -2.76 35.08 5.85
CA LEU A 375 -2.22 34.95 4.49
C LEU A 375 -2.61 36.21 3.70
N PRO A 376 -1.65 37.00 3.18
CA PRO A 376 -1.92 38.33 2.60
C PRO A 376 -2.97 38.22 1.51
N ARG A 377 -4.02 39.06 1.44
CA ARG A 377 -5.13 38.95 0.46
C ARG A 377 -4.67 38.67 -0.98
N LEU A 378 -5.51 37.97 -1.75
CA LEU A 378 -5.27 37.68 -3.17
C LEU A 378 -5.08 38.99 -3.93
N GLN A 379 -3.84 39.25 -4.35
CA GLN A 379 -3.49 40.38 -5.22
C GLN A 379 -3.25 39.92 -6.66
N ASN A 380 -3.24 38.60 -6.90
CA ASN A 380 -2.83 38.01 -8.17
C ASN A 380 -4.03 37.66 -9.06
N GLU A 381 -3.87 37.84 -10.37
CA GLU A 381 -4.83 37.36 -11.37
C GLU A 381 -4.78 35.83 -11.55
N VAL A 382 -3.64 35.22 -11.24
CA VAL A 382 -3.38 33.76 -11.33
C VAL A 382 -3.50 33.12 -9.95
N VAL A 383 -4.27 32.04 -9.86
CA VAL A 383 -4.49 31.27 -8.63
C VAL A 383 -3.43 30.17 -8.50
N LYS A 384 -2.72 30.16 -7.37
CA LYS A 384 -1.77 29.12 -7.02
C LYS A 384 -2.48 27.92 -6.39
N LEU A 385 -2.45 26.79 -7.08
CA LEU A 385 -3.14 25.56 -6.71
C LEU A 385 -2.11 24.47 -6.39
N GLY A 386 -2.12 23.95 -5.16
CA GLY A 386 -1.28 22.84 -4.75
C GLY A 386 -2.06 21.54 -4.54
N PHE A 387 -1.43 20.42 -4.85
CA PHE A 387 -1.87 19.07 -4.47
C PHE A 387 -0.81 18.46 -3.55
N ALA A 388 -1.15 18.16 -2.30
CA ALA A 388 -0.22 17.57 -1.33
C ALA A 388 -0.64 16.15 -0.96
N SER A 389 0.17 15.15 -1.33
CA SER A 389 -0.15 13.74 -1.08
C SER A 389 1.10 12.85 -1.09
N ALA A 390 1.03 11.74 -0.35
CA ALA A 390 2.02 10.65 -0.38
C ALA A 390 1.72 9.64 -1.51
N HIS A 391 0.78 9.95 -2.39
CA HIS A 391 0.32 9.03 -3.41
C HIS A 391 0.26 9.65 -4.81
N LEU A 392 0.95 10.78 -5.01
CA LEU A 392 1.24 11.37 -6.33
C LEU A 392 2.37 10.61 -7.05
N CYS A 393 2.26 9.29 -7.06
CA CYS A 393 3.18 8.30 -7.63
C CYS A 393 2.37 7.21 -8.36
N ASP A 394 2.98 6.08 -8.69
CA ASP A 394 2.31 4.89 -9.28
C ASP A 394 1.25 4.19 -8.38
N HIS A 395 0.57 5.00 -7.56
CA HIS A 395 -0.59 4.66 -6.77
C HIS A 395 -1.90 5.05 -7.49
N SER A 396 -3.03 4.54 -6.99
CA SER A 396 -4.37 4.83 -7.54
C SER A 396 -4.67 6.34 -7.58
N ILE A 397 -4.30 7.08 -6.53
CA ILE A 397 -4.47 8.55 -6.44
C ILE A 397 -3.72 9.27 -7.57
N GLY A 398 -2.41 9.01 -7.72
CA GLY A 398 -1.61 9.61 -8.77
C GLY A 398 -2.15 9.32 -10.16
N LYS A 399 -2.56 8.07 -10.42
CA LYS A 399 -3.17 7.65 -11.70
C LYS A 399 -4.51 8.34 -11.99
N MET A 400 -5.31 8.62 -10.96
CA MET A 400 -6.61 9.27 -11.08
C MET A 400 -6.52 10.80 -11.24
N LEU A 401 -5.44 11.40 -10.76
CA LEU A 401 -5.21 12.85 -10.81
C LEU A 401 -4.33 13.29 -11.99
N ALA A 402 -3.47 12.43 -12.51
CA ALA A 402 -2.48 12.82 -13.52
C ALA A 402 -3.13 13.42 -14.78
N ASP A 403 -4.24 12.85 -15.25
CA ASP A 403 -4.94 13.35 -16.44
C ASP A 403 -5.60 14.71 -16.23
N PRO A 404 -6.43 14.91 -15.18
CA PRO A 404 -6.94 16.24 -14.84
C PRO A 404 -5.83 17.28 -14.66
N LEU A 405 -4.68 16.89 -14.07
CA LEU A 405 -3.54 17.78 -13.86
C LEU A 405 -2.91 18.29 -15.16
N ILE A 406 -2.96 17.53 -16.27
CA ILE A 406 -2.49 18.01 -17.60
C ILE A 406 -3.24 19.27 -18.01
N PHE A 407 -4.57 19.25 -17.86
CA PHE A 407 -5.42 20.34 -18.29
C PHE A 407 -5.33 21.52 -17.33
N LEU A 408 -5.27 21.26 -16.03
CA LEU A 408 -5.08 22.32 -15.02
C LEU A 408 -3.74 23.03 -15.19
N ALA A 409 -2.66 22.29 -15.45
CA ALA A 409 -1.33 22.86 -15.68
C ALA A 409 -1.24 23.72 -16.96
N ARG A 410 -2.19 23.57 -17.89
CA ARG A 410 -2.30 24.35 -19.12
C ARG A 410 -3.28 25.51 -19.02
N ASP A 411 -4.06 25.63 -17.94
CA ASP A 411 -4.97 26.75 -17.73
C ASP A 411 -4.16 27.99 -17.34
N PRO A 412 -4.17 29.09 -18.13
CA PRO A 412 -3.36 30.27 -17.85
C PRO A 412 -3.78 31.03 -16.59
N ARG A 413 -4.94 30.70 -16.01
CA ARG A 413 -5.44 31.29 -14.75
C ARG A 413 -4.91 30.54 -13.52
N LEU A 414 -4.24 29.41 -13.71
CA LEU A 414 -3.77 28.54 -12.63
C LEU A 414 -2.25 28.39 -12.68
N GLU A 415 -1.65 28.34 -11.51
CA GLU A 415 -0.27 27.92 -11.31
C GLU A 415 -0.27 26.67 -10.42
N VAL A 416 -0.02 25.50 -11.02
CA VAL A 416 -0.22 24.19 -10.37
C VAL A 416 1.07 23.66 -9.74
N TYR A 417 0.97 23.14 -8.52
CA TYR A 417 2.03 22.50 -7.74
C TYR A 417 1.63 21.07 -7.37
N ALA A 418 2.58 20.14 -7.47
CA ALA A 418 2.48 18.77 -6.94
C ALA A 418 3.49 18.60 -5.81
N LEU A 419 3.00 18.48 -4.58
CA LEU A 419 3.79 18.40 -3.35
C LEU A 419 3.79 16.95 -2.84
N HIS A 420 4.92 16.28 -2.99
CA HIS A 420 5.08 14.87 -2.60
C HIS A 420 5.40 14.77 -1.11
N VAL A 421 4.43 14.31 -0.32
CA VAL A 421 4.55 14.22 1.15
C VAL A 421 5.29 12.96 1.56
N ALA A 422 6.30 13.09 2.43
CA ALA A 422 7.04 11.97 3.04
C ALA A 422 7.75 11.02 2.04
N PHE A 423 8.13 11.52 0.86
CA PHE A 423 8.86 10.73 -0.15
C PHE A 423 10.37 10.86 -0.06
N GLY A 424 11.05 9.76 -0.35
CA GLY A 424 12.45 9.76 -0.78
C GLY A 424 12.63 10.37 -2.20
N PRO A 425 13.87 10.44 -2.70
CA PRO A 425 14.12 10.84 -4.09
C PRO A 425 13.31 9.97 -5.06
N PRO A 426 12.93 10.49 -6.24
CA PRO A 426 12.19 9.72 -7.25
C PRO A 426 12.93 8.41 -7.59
N SER A 427 12.18 7.31 -7.66
CA SER A 427 12.68 6.06 -8.26
C SER A 427 12.59 6.15 -9.78
N ASP A 428 13.51 5.51 -10.50
CA ASP A 428 13.45 5.41 -11.97
C ASP A 428 12.19 4.65 -12.45
N ASP A 429 11.60 3.83 -11.57
CA ASP A 429 10.43 2.99 -11.86
C ASP A 429 9.07 3.67 -11.53
N ASP A 430 9.06 4.92 -11.04
CA ASP A 430 7.82 5.65 -10.71
C ASP A 430 7.36 6.53 -11.88
N HIS A 431 6.48 5.98 -12.71
CA HIS A 431 6.07 6.59 -13.97
C HIS A 431 5.23 7.86 -13.76
N VAL A 432 4.26 7.82 -12.84
CA VAL A 432 3.40 8.98 -12.55
C VAL A 432 4.23 10.13 -11.97
N ARG A 433 5.15 9.88 -11.04
CA ARG A 433 5.96 10.96 -10.45
C ARG A 433 6.91 11.58 -11.48
N LYS A 434 7.54 10.76 -12.31
CA LYS A 434 8.36 11.23 -13.43
C LYS A 434 7.54 12.09 -14.38
N PHE A 435 6.36 11.63 -14.76
CA PHE A 435 5.42 12.38 -15.59
C PHE A 435 5.06 13.74 -14.97
N LEU A 436 4.70 13.78 -13.68
CA LEU A 436 4.39 15.04 -12.98
C LEU A 436 5.59 15.98 -12.94
N HIS A 437 6.81 15.45 -12.78
CA HIS A 437 8.04 16.25 -12.85
C HIS A 437 8.28 16.82 -14.24
N GLU A 438 8.10 16.04 -15.30
CA GLU A 438 8.20 16.51 -16.69
C GLU A 438 7.13 17.57 -17.02
N LEU A 439 5.92 17.42 -16.48
CA LEU A 439 4.80 18.34 -16.68
C LEU A 439 4.97 19.67 -15.93
N LEU A 440 5.40 19.62 -14.66
CA LEU A 440 5.36 20.77 -13.75
C LEU A 440 6.74 21.39 -13.47
N GLY A 441 7.83 20.70 -13.79
CA GLY A 441 9.21 21.12 -13.49
C GLY A 441 9.47 21.21 -11.98
N GLU A 442 10.05 22.33 -11.55
CA GLU A 442 10.36 22.61 -10.13
C GLU A 442 9.11 22.68 -9.23
N ARG A 443 7.91 22.80 -9.81
CA ARG A 443 6.63 22.78 -9.08
C ARG A 443 6.16 21.36 -8.72
N SER A 444 6.84 20.32 -9.21
CA SER A 444 6.76 18.96 -8.68
C SER A 444 7.84 18.79 -7.61
N TYR A 445 7.47 19.00 -6.34
CA TYR A 445 8.40 19.21 -5.24
C TYR A 445 8.27 18.14 -4.16
N ALA A 446 9.39 17.56 -3.74
CA ALA A 446 9.43 16.59 -2.65
C ALA A 446 9.60 17.31 -1.31
N LEU A 447 8.60 17.20 -0.43
CA LEU A 447 8.63 17.81 0.88
C LEU A 447 9.55 17.05 1.83
N SER A 448 10.00 17.72 2.88
CA SER A 448 10.70 17.11 4.00
C SER A 448 9.87 15.96 4.61
N VAL A 449 10.57 14.91 5.06
CA VAL A 449 9.96 13.83 5.84
C VAL A 449 9.59 14.27 7.26
N ASP A 450 10.16 15.39 7.72
CA ASP A 450 9.75 16.03 8.98
C ASP A 450 8.57 16.95 8.73
N VAL A 451 7.42 16.63 9.35
CA VAL A 451 6.14 17.36 9.16
C VAL A 451 6.26 18.86 9.46
N ARG A 452 7.12 19.27 10.40
CA ARG A 452 7.28 20.70 10.74
C ARG A 452 8.09 21.45 9.70
N GLU A 453 9.11 20.83 9.13
CA GLU A 453 9.83 21.42 8.01
C GLU A 453 8.97 21.40 6.74
N ALA A 454 8.23 20.32 6.48
CA ALA A 454 7.27 20.25 5.38
C ALA A 454 6.21 21.35 5.47
N ARG A 455 5.70 21.67 6.67
CA ARG A 455 4.80 22.80 6.91
C ARG A 455 5.42 24.12 6.42
N LYS A 456 6.66 24.41 6.79
CA LYS A 456 7.36 25.65 6.38
C LYS A 456 7.55 25.70 4.87
N GLU A 457 7.93 24.58 4.27
CA GLU A 457 8.05 24.45 2.81
C GLU A 457 6.73 24.73 2.10
N VAL A 458 5.62 24.11 2.54
CA VAL A 458 4.29 24.33 1.96
C VAL A 458 3.88 25.80 2.03
N ILE A 459 4.06 26.43 3.20
CA ILE A 459 3.76 27.85 3.43
C ILE A 459 4.57 28.74 2.48
N SER A 460 5.83 28.40 2.19
CA SER A 460 6.70 29.19 1.32
C SER A 460 6.19 29.31 -0.13
N PHE A 461 5.37 28.37 -0.60
CA PHE A 461 4.75 28.45 -1.92
C PHE A 461 3.63 29.51 -2.00
N ASN A 462 3.09 29.94 -0.84
CA ASN A 462 2.00 30.92 -0.73
C ASN A 462 0.79 30.53 -1.59
N LEU A 463 0.29 29.31 -1.38
CA LEU A 463 -0.80 28.73 -2.16
C LEU A 463 -2.14 29.41 -1.83
N ASP A 464 -2.96 29.62 -2.86
CA ASP A 464 -4.33 30.11 -2.71
C ASP A 464 -5.27 28.96 -2.37
N VAL A 465 -5.12 27.81 -3.04
CA VAL A 465 -5.87 26.59 -2.80
C VAL A 465 -4.90 25.43 -2.61
N LEU A 466 -5.07 24.66 -1.54
CA LEU A 466 -4.36 23.40 -1.31
C LEU A 466 -5.35 22.26 -1.25
N VAL A 467 -5.19 21.28 -2.13
CA VAL A 467 -5.98 20.06 -2.14
C VAL A 467 -5.14 18.95 -1.51
N PHE A 468 -5.74 18.23 -0.57
CA PHE A 468 -5.20 16.98 -0.06
C PHE A 468 -6.02 15.81 -0.62
N PRO A 469 -5.46 15.06 -1.58
CA PRO A 469 -6.13 13.94 -2.24
C PRO A 469 -6.61 12.79 -1.35
N ASP A 470 -5.96 12.55 -0.21
CA ASP A 470 -5.92 11.24 0.43
C ASP A 470 -5.73 11.29 1.96
N LEU A 471 -6.26 12.32 2.61
CA LEU A 471 -6.17 12.47 4.07
C LEU A 471 -6.79 11.27 4.78
N GLY A 472 -6.00 10.64 5.66
CA GLY A 472 -6.40 9.43 6.38
C GLY A 472 -5.81 8.13 5.82
N MET A 473 -5.16 8.15 4.65
CA MET A 473 -4.34 7.02 4.20
C MET A 473 -3.01 6.98 4.95
N GLU A 474 -2.27 8.09 4.94
CA GLU A 474 -0.95 8.21 5.55
C GLU A 474 -0.92 9.21 6.70
N ILE A 475 -0.15 8.87 7.74
CA ILE A 475 -0.01 9.71 8.93
C ILE A 475 0.62 11.08 8.58
N PRO A 476 1.75 11.16 7.86
CA PRO A 476 2.39 12.44 7.57
C PRO A 476 1.46 13.44 6.86
N SER A 477 0.69 13.00 5.86
CA SER A 477 -0.30 13.84 5.16
C SER A 477 -1.40 14.32 6.11
N TYR A 478 -1.91 13.42 6.96
CA TYR A 478 -2.95 13.76 7.93
C TYR A 478 -2.45 14.76 8.98
N LEU A 479 -1.22 14.58 9.50
CA LEU A 479 -0.62 15.50 10.47
C LEU A 479 -0.29 16.87 9.86
N LEU A 480 0.17 16.90 8.61
CA LEU A 480 0.42 18.14 7.87
C LEU A 480 -0.88 18.97 7.72
N ALA A 481 -2.01 18.30 7.50
CA ALA A 481 -3.32 18.93 7.34
C ALA A 481 -3.89 19.57 8.61
N PHE A 482 -3.36 19.33 9.81
CA PHE A 482 -3.81 20.02 11.04
C PHE A 482 -3.56 21.53 11.00
N SER A 483 -2.61 21.98 10.18
CA SER A 483 -2.25 23.38 10.06
C SER A 483 -2.96 24.04 8.88
N ARG A 484 -3.11 25.36 8.95
CA ARG A 484 -3.63 26.16 7.85
C ARG A 484 -2.51 26.55 6.90
N LEU A 485 -2.28 25.78 5.84
CA LEU A 485 -1.14 25.95 4.92
C LEU A 485 -1.45 26.77 3.66
N ALA A 486 -2.74 26.96 3.35
CA ALA A 486 -3.21 27.76 2.22
C ALA A 486 -4.47 28.54 2.59
N ARG A 487 -4.87 29.50 1.75
CA ARG A 487 -6.08 30.32 2.02
C ARG A 487 -7.35 29.52 1.97
N VAL A 488 -7.38 28.47 1.17
CA VAL A 488 -8.45 27.47 1.11
C VAL A 488 -7.80 26.10 1.11
N GLN A 489 -8.30 25.19 1.94
CA GLN A 489 -7.87 23.80 1.97
C GLN A 489 -9.04 22.87 1.67
N CYS A 490 -8.82 21.92 0.79
CA CYS A 490 -9.83 20.97 0.35
C CYS A 490 -9.36 19.54 0.63
N ALA A 491 -10.26 18.68 1.05
CA ALA A 491 -10.08 17.23 1.02
C ALA A 491 -10.78 16.65 -0.21
N TRP A 492 -10.16 15.63 -0.80
CA TRP A 492 -10.74 14.83 -1.88
C TRP A 492 -10.93 13.39 -1.39
N TRP A 493 -11.80 12.65 -2.06
CA TRP A 493 -12.31 11.35 -1.59
C TRP A 493 -11.34 10.18 -1.68
N GLY A 494 -10.04 10.41 -1.94
CA GLY A 494 -9.05 9.32 -2.04
C GLY A 494 -9.06 8.38 -0.85
N HIS A 495 -9.33 8.93 0.35
CA HIS A 495 -9.84 8.19 1.50
C HIS A 495 -11.22 8.74 1.87
N PRO A 496 -12.33 8.04 1.56
CA PRO A 496 -13.67 8.64 1.58
C PRO A 496 -14.29 8.62 2.99
N VAL A 497 -13.69 9.40 3.88
CA VAL A 497 -14.12 9.66 5.25
C VAL A 497 -13.85 11.14 5.53
N SER A 498 -14.80 11.83 6.19
CA SER A 498 -14.57 13.18 6.70
C SER A 498 -13.26 13.27 7.48
N THR A 499 -12.52 14.37 7.33
CA THR A 499 -11.21 14.53 7.98
C THR A 499 -11.34 14.80 9.47
N GLY A 500 -12.47 15.39 9.92
CA GLY A 500 -12.62 15.87 11.30
C GLY A 500 -11.72 17.08 11.64
N LEU A 501 -11.05 17.68 10.65
CA LEU A 501 -10.08 18.75 10.84
C LEU A 501 -10.70 20.13 10.57
N PRO A 502 -10.64 21.09 11.52
CA PRO A 502 -11.18 22.44 11.32
C PRO A 502 -10.36 23.28 10.32
N SER A 503 -9.17 22.81 9.95
CA SER A 503 -8.28 23.45 8.99
C SER A 503 -8.69 23.17 7.53
N ILE A 504 -9.56 22.19 7.27
CA ILE A 504 -10.04 21.82 5.94
C ILE A 504 -11.41 22.46 5.72
N ASP A 505 -11.55 23.25 4.66
CA ASP A 505 -12.78 24.00 4.38
C ASP A 505 -13.80 23.18 3.61
N TYR A 506 -13.35 22.46 2.58
CA TYR A 506 -14.22 21.84 1.59
C TYR A 506 -13.94 20.35 1.40
N TRP A 507 -15.00 19.57 1.27
CA TRP A 507 -14.95 18.20 0.76
C TRP A 507 -15.37 18.20 -0.71
N LEU A 508 -14.50 17.71 -1.59
CA LEU A 508 -14.76 17.64 -3.03
C LEU A 508 -15.50 16.33 -3.38
N GLY A 509 -16.82 16.35 -3.24
CA GLY A 509 -17.69 15.18 -3.37
C GLY A 509 -18.40 15.04 -4.72
N LEU A 510 -19.38 14.15 -4.78
CA LEU A 510 -20.13 13.80 -6.00
C LEU A 510 -21.56 14.35 -5.98
N ASP A 511 -22.10 14.70 -7.14
CA ASP A 511 -23.52 15.07 -7.27
C ASP A 511 -24.49 13.91 -6.98
N THR A 512 -24.00 12.66 -7.05
CA THR A 512 -24.79 11.46 -6.76
C THR A 512 -24.94 11.13 -5.28
N GLU A 513 -24.30 11.91 -4.41
CA GLU A 513 -24.50 11.76 -2.97
C GLU A 513 -25.94 12.09 -2.55
N ARG A 514 -26.34 11.63 -1.36
CA ARG A 514 -27.67 11.94 -0.83
C ARG A 514 -27.78 13.43 -0.53
N ASP A 515 -28.99 13.98 -0.63
CA ASP A 515 -29.27 15.37 -0.30
C ASP A 515 -28.86 15.75 1.14
N ASP A 516 -28.92 14.81 2.08
CA ASP A 516 -28.55 15.01 3.49
C ASP A 516 -27.07 14.70 3.81
N ALA A 517 -26.26 14.30 2.81
CA ALA A 517 -24.88 13.85 3.03
C ALA A 517 -23.98 14.91 3.67
N PHE A 518 -24.30 16.20 3.51
CA PHE A 518 -23.56 17.31 4.13
C PHE A 518 -23.46 17.22 5.67
N GLN A 519 -24.32 16.43 6.32
CA GLN A 519 -24.29 16.21 7.78
C GLN A 519 -23.18 15.24 8.21
N GLU A 520 -22.66 14.43 7.28
CA GLU A 520 -21.63 13.40 7.53
C GLU A 520 -20.20 13.93 7.28
N TYR A 521 -20.06 15.24 7.06
CA TYR A 521 -18.79 15.92 6.80
C TYR A 521 -18.56 17.06 7.81
N SER A 522 -17.34 17.16 8.35
CA SER A 522 -16.87 18.35 9.07
C SER A 522 -16.64 19.54 8.14
N GLU A 523 -16.35 19.24 6.88
CA GLU A 523 -16.09 20.16 5.79
C GLU A 523 -17.39 20.58 5.11
N GLN A 524 -17.36 21.69 4.36
CA GLN A 524 -18.46 22.03 3.46
C GLN A 524 -18.41 21.14 2.21
N LEU A 525 -19.48 20.39 1.96
CA LEU A 525 -19.60 19.51 0.80
C LEU A 525 -19.78 20.33 -0.50
N VAL A 526 -18.83 20.19 -1.42
CA VAL A 526 -18.90 20.73 -2.79
C VAL A 526 -19.16 19.60 -3.76
N ARG A 527 -20.31 19.64 -4.43
CA ARG A 527 -20.74 18.60 -5.38
C ARG A 527 -20.23 18.90 -6.78
N PHE A 528 -19.51 17.93 -7.35
CA PHE A 528 -19.12 17.95 -8.76
C PHE A 528 -20.15 17.16 -9.59
N SER A 529 -20.59 17.79 -10.69
CA SER A 529 -21.51 17.19 -11.66
C SER A 529 -20.85 16.05 -12.44
N HIS A 530 -19.52 16.12 -12.60
CA HIS A 530 -18.74 14.99 -13.09
C HIS A 530 -18.19 14.17 -11.93
N VAL A 531 -18.05 12.85 -12.15
CA VAL A 531 -17.06 12.03 -11.44
C VAL A 531 -15.74 12.78 -11.55
N ASN A 532 -15.31 13.34 -10.44
CA ASN A 532 -14.20 14.28 -10.33
C ASN A 532 -12.84 13.56 -10.37
N THR A 533 -12.68 12.63 -11.32
CA THR A 533 -11.45 11.88 -11.62
C THR A 533 -11.45 11.45 -13.09
N ALA A 534 -10.27 11.24 -13.66
CA ALA A 534 -10.12 10.54 -14.93
C ALA A 534 -8.83 9.68 -14.90
N PRO A 535 -8.88 8.41 -15.32
CA PRO A 535 -7.71 7.54 -15.26
C PRO A 535 -6.69 7.92 -16.34
N PHE A 536 -5.44 8.15 -15.93
CA PHE A 536 -4.31 8.54 -16.79
C PHE A 536 -4.17 7.67 -18.05
N HIS A 537 -4.30 6.35 -17.90
CA HIS A 537 -4.36 5.40 -19.01
C HIS A 537 -5.23 4.20 -18.63
N PRO A 538 -6.38 3.97 -19.30
CA PRO A 538 -7.16 2.75 -19.08
C PRO A 538 -6.33 1.54 -19.50
N GLN A 539 -6.13 0.60 -18.58
CA GLN A 539 -5.40 -0.64 -18.86
C GLN A 539 -6.32 -1.63 -19.55
N ARG A 540 -5.86 -2.17 -20.68
CA ARG A 540 -6.56 -3.26 -21.37
C ARG A 540 -5.95 -4.58 -20.98
N GLY A 541 -6.79 -5.47 -20.44
CA GLY A 541 -6.40 -6.83 -20.16
C GLY A 541 -6.35 -7.67 -21.44
N THR A 542 -5.49 -8.69 -21.46
CA THR A 542 -5.54 -9.75 -22.46
C THR A 542 -6.24 -10.95 -21.84
N PRO A 543 -7.28 -11.54 -22.49
CA PRO A 543 -7.93 -12.73 -21.97
C PRO A 543 -6.92 -13.85 -21.70
N VAL A 544 -7.09 -14.52 -20.56
CA VAL A 544 -6.28 -15.69 -20.17
C VAL A 544 -7.12 -16.96 -20.22
N ASN A 545 -6.46 -18.13 -20.22
CA ASN A 545 -7.18 -19.39 -20.21
C ASN A 545 -7.98 -19.50 -18.91
N ARG A 546 -9.23 -19.93 -19.06
CA ARG A 546 -10.15 -20.06 -17.94
C ARG A 546 -9.66 -21.05 -16.87
N THR A 547 -8.96 -22.09 -17.29
CA THR A 547 -8.34 -23.09 -16.42
C THR A 547 -7.24 -22.52 -15.53
N ASP A 548 -6.63 -21.40 -15.92
CA ASP A 548 -5.62 -20.70 -15.12
C ASP A 548 -6.26 -19.91 -13.97
N LEU A 549 -7.56 -19.62 -14.08
CA LEU A 549 -8.33 -18.83 -13.10
C LEU A 549 -9.19 -19.71 -12.18
N VAL A 550 -9.65 -20.87 -12.68
CA VAL A 550 -10.69 -21.68 -12.04
C VAL A 550 -10.27 -23.15 -12.03
N SER A 551 -10.12 -23.73 -10.83
CA SER A 551 -9.70 -25.13 -10.67
C SER A 551 -10.83 -26.16 -10.79
N LYS A 552 -12.08 -25.75 -10.64
CA LYS A 552 -13.28 -26.60 -10.73
C LYS A 552 -14.32 -25.91 -11.59
N ASP A 553 -14.05 -25.87 -12.88
CA ASP A 553 -14.82 -25.06 -13.80
C ASP A 553 -16.10 -25.76 -14.31
N PRO A 554 -17.30 -25.32 -13.89
CA PRO A 554 -18.56 -25.79 -14.45
C PRO A 554 -18.91 -25.22 -15.84
N GLY A 555 -18.13 -24.27 -16.36
CA GLY A 555 -18.30 -23.72 -17.71
C GLY A 555 -19.30 -22.56 -17.86
N GLY A 556 -19.90 -22.05 -16.78
CA GLY A 556 -20.81 -20.89 -16.82
C GLY A 556 -20.12 -19.54 -16.69
N ALA A 557 -20.83 -18.49 -16.27
CA ALA A 557 -20.26 -17.14 -16.21
C ALA A 557 -19.11 -17.01 -15.19
N ILE A 558 -18.13 -16.16 -15.50
CA ILE A 558 -17.19 -15.64 -14.51
C ILE A 558 -17.72 -14.29 -14.02
N TYR A 559 -18.01 -14.24 -12.71
CA TYR A 559 -18.31 -13.01 -11.98
C TYR A 559 -17.06 -12.56 -11.24
N LEU A 560 -16.51 -11.41 -11.62
CA LEU A 560 -15.27 -10.90 -11.03
C LEU A 560 -15.58 -9.80 -10.03
N VAL A 561 -15.11 -9.94 -8.79
CA VAL A 561 -15.14 -8.89 -7.77
C VAL A 561 -13.84 -8.10 -7.85
N LEU A 562 -13.88 -6.94 -8.51
CA LEU A 562 -12.71 -6.07 -8.67
C LEU A 562 -12.53 -5.14 -7.46
N GLY A 563 -11.74 -5.58 -6.49
CA GLY A 563 -11.36 -4.76 -5.35
C GLY A 563 -10.48 -5.50 -4.34
N ARG A 564 -9.76 -4.75 -3.51
CA ARG A 564 -9.07 -5.30 -2.35
C ARG A 564 -10.09 -5.89 -1.38
N LEU A 565 -9.73 -6.99 -0.73
CA LEU A 565 -10.66 -7.76 0.11
C LEU A 565 -11.22 -7.00 1.33
N PHE A 566 -10.54 -5.96 1.80
CA PHE A 566 -11.09 -5.10 2.86
C PHE A 566 -12.34 -4.31 2.42
N LYS A 567 -12.62 -4.21 1.10
CA LYS A 567 -13.88 -3.66 0.57
C LYS A 567 -15.02 -4.69 0.52
N VAL A 568 -14.71 -5.98 0.63
CA VAL A 568 -15.69 -7.07 0.57
C VAL A 568 -16.34 -7.19 1.94
N HIS A 569 -17.39 -6.40 2.18
CA HIS A 569 -18.11 -6.38 3.45
C HIS A 569 -18.94 -7.68 3.63
N ALA A 570 -19.18 -8.08 4.88
CA ALA A 570 -20.08 -9.19 5.22
C ALA A 570 -21.52 -9.06 4.66
N LEU A 571 -21.97 -7.85 4.30
CA LEU A 571 -23.29 -7.61 3.68
C LEU A 571 -23.33 -8.08 2.23
N PHE A 572 -22.16 -8.24 1.60
CA PHE A 572 -22.03 -8.71 0.23
C PHE A 572 -22.04 -10.24 0.13
N ASP A 573 -21.73 -10.94 1.23
CA ASP A 573 -21.64 -12.40 1.25
C ASP A 573 -22.95 -13.05 0.80
N ASP A 574 -24.10 -12.55 1.28
CA ASP A 574 -25.41 -13.08 0.88
C ASP A 574 -25.71 -12.85 -0.61
N MET A 575 -25.31 -11.71 -1.16
CA MET A 575 -25.49 -11.42 -2.58
C MET A 575 -24.66 -12.35 -3.47
N LEU A 576 -23.43 -12.68 -3.06
CA LEU A 576 -22.59 -13.66 -3.75
C LEU A 576 -23.21 -15.06 -3.72
N LEU A 577 -23.74 -15.46 -2.57
CA LEU A 577 -24.38 -16.78 -2.41
C LEU A 577 -25.70 -16.88 -3.20
N ASP A 578 -26.53 -15.84 -3.18
CA ASP A 578 -27.78 -15.78 -3.94
C ASP A 578 -27.53 -15.84 -5.45
N LEU A 579 -26.48 -15.15 -5.91
CA LEU A 579 -26.06 -15.18 -7.31
C LEU A 579 -25.65 -16.59 -7.74
N LEU A 580 -24.82 -17.26 -6.93
CA LEU A 580 -24.37 -18.62 -7.22
C LEU A 580 -25.51 -19.65 -7.12
N GLU A 581 -26.54 -19.42 -6.30
CA GLU A 581 -27.73 -20.27 -6.28
C GLU A 581 -28.55 -20.11 -7.57
N ARG A 582 -28.66 -18.88 -8.08
CA ARG A 582 -29.40 -18.56 -9.31
C ARG A 582 -28.67 -19.00 -10.58
N ASP A 583 -27.36 -18.82 -10.65
CA ASP A 583 -26.49 -19.35 -11.69
C ASP A 583 -25.66 -20.53 -11.16
N ARG A 584 -26.20 -21.75 -11.33
CA ARG A 584 -25.58 -22.99 -10.86
C ARG A 584 -24.28 -23.36 -11.59
N THR A 585 -24.02 -22.73 -12.73
CA THR A 585 -22.80 -22.91 -13.53
C THR A 585 -21.84 -21.74 -13.37
N GLY A 586 -22.22 -20.68 -12.68
CA GLY A 586 -21.39 -19.51 -12.46
C GLY A 586 -20.28 -19.73 -11.43
N VAL A 587 -19.20 -18.96 -11.55
CA VAL A 587 -18.10 -18.90 -10.58
C VAL A 587 -17.81 -17.46 -10.19
N VAL A 588 -17.42 -17.24 -8.93
CA VAL A 588 -17.01 -15.93 -8.43
C VAL A 588 -15.50 -15.92 -8.25
N LEU A 589 -14.83 -14.91 -8.82
CA LEU A 589 -13.41 -14.63 -8.61
C LEU A 589 -13.26 -13.41 -7.72
N LEU A 590 -12.47 -13.52 -6.66
CA LEU A 590 -12.03 -12.38 -5.84
C LEU A 590 -10.53 -12.20 -5.96
N VAL A 591 -10.06 -10.95 -5.93
CA VAL A 591 -8.63 -10.64 -5.98
C VAL A 591 -8.03 -10.70 -4.58
N GLY A 592 -7.16 -11.68 -4.33
CA GLY A 592 -6.44 -11.85 -3.07
C GLY A 592 -5.54 -13.08 -3.08
N GLU A 593 -4.34 -12.94 -2.54
CA GLU A 593 -3.36 -14.01 -2.44
C GLU A 593 -3.85 -15.09 -1.47
N PRO A 594 -3.91 -16.39 -1.82
CA PRO A 594 -4.48 -17.44 -0.97
C PRO A 594 -3.85 -17.58 0.42
N GLN A 595 -2.56 -17.22 0.55
CA GLN A 595 -1.81 -17.33 1.81
C GLN A 595 -1.97 -16.10 2.71
N GLU A 596 -2.50 -14.99 2.19
CA GLU A 596 -2.63 -13.76 2.96
C GLU A 596 -3.75 -13.90 4.02
N PRO A 597 -3.55 -13.42 5.26
CA PRO A 597 -4.53 -13.56 6.33
C PRO A 597 -5.87 -12.92 6.00
N LEU A 598 -5.86 -11.80 5.28
CA LEU A 598 -7.06 -11.11 4.84
C LEU A 598 -7.89 -12.00 3.91
N THR A 599 -7.23 -12.71 2.99
CA THR A 599 -7.85 -13.71 2.11
C THR A 599 -8.44 -14.87 2.89
N ILE A 600 -7.64 -15.47 3.77
CA ILE A 600 -8.08 -16.60 4.60
C ILE A 600 -9.30 -16.21 5.45
N LYS A 601 -9.25 -15.07 6.15
CA LYS A 601 -10.34 -14.59 7.00
C LYS A 601 -11.59 -14.23 6.20
N THR A 602 -11.43 -13.61 5.03
CA THR A 602 -12.56 -13.30 4.13
C THR A 602 -13.22 -14.58 3.63
N TYR A 603 -12.43 -15.57 3.20
CA TYR A 603 -12.97 -16.85 2.75
C TYR A 603 -13.67 -17.61 3.88
N GLN A 604 -13.07 -17.67 5.08
CA GLN A 604 -13.69 -18.29 6.26
C GLN A 604 -15.03 -17.64 6.63
N ARG A 605 -15.13 -16.31 6.52
CA ARG A 605 -16.38 -15.57 6.75
C ARG A 605 -17.47 -16.01 5.76
N ILE A 606 -17.14 -16.02 4.46
CA ILE A 606 -18.07 -16.43 3.41
C ILE A 606 -18.45 -17.91 3.55
N GLN A 607 -17.50 -18.79 3.85
CA GLN A 607 -17.74 -20.22 4.10
C GLN A 607 -18.70 -20.44 5.26
N ARG A 608 -18.48 -19.77 6.39
CA ARG A 608 -19.38 -19.84 7.54
C ARG A 608 -20.79 -19.41 7.16
N ARG A 609 -20.93 -18.31 6.41
CA ARG A 609 -22.22 -17.84 5.92
C ARG A 609 -22.89 -18.84 4.98
N GLY A 610 -22.12 -19.46 4.08
CA GLY A 610 -22.60 -20.54 3.21
C GLY A 610 -23.12 -21.74 4.00
N LEU A 611 -22.37 -22.19 5.02
CA LEU A 611 -22.78 -23.30 5.89
C LEU A 611 -24.08 -22.99 6.66
N GLU A 612 -24.24 -21.77 7.19
CA GLU A 612 -25.49 -21.33 7.83
C GLU A 612 -26.70 -21.44 6.91
N ARG A 613 -26.48 -21.29 5.59
CA ARG A 613 -27.52 -21.37 4.55
C ARG A 613 -27.60 -22.73 3.84
N ASN A 614 -26.80 -23.72 4.25
CA ASN A 614 -26.65 -25.01 3.57
C ASN A 614 -26.19 -24.88 2.10
N LEU A 615 -25.38 -23.88 1.79
CA LEU A 615 -24.79 -23.63 0.47
C LEU A 615 -23.29 -23.96 0.46
N LYS A 616 -22.84 -24.56 -0.65
CA LYS A 616 -21.41 -24.78 -0.90
C LYS A 616 -20.77 -23.52 -1.47
N THR A 617 -19.52 -23.27 -1.09
CA THR A 617 -18.72 -22.13 -1.57
C THR A 617 -17.55 -22.58 -2.45
N ASP A 618 -17.62 -23.77 -3.03
CA ASP A 618 -16.57 -24.39 -3.85
C ASP A 618 -16.37 -23.72 -5.22
N ARG A 619 -17.29 -22.82 -5.60
CA ARG A 619 -17.26 -21.98 -6.81
C ARG A 619 -16.79 -20.54 -6.55
N ILE A 620 -16.26 -20.28 -5.35
CA ILE A 620 -15.64 -19.00 -4.99
C ILE A 620 -14.13 -19.22 -4.99
N HIS A 621 -13.43 -18.53 -5.88
CA HIS A 621 -11.98 -18.66 -6.07
C HIS A 621 -11.28 -17.32 -5.81
N PHE A 622 -10.02 -17.42 -5.42
CA PHE A 622 -9.14 -16.29 -5.22
C PHE A 622 -8.05 -16.30 -6.27
N ILE A 623 -7.77 -15.13 -6.84
CA ILE A 623 -6.72 -14.94 -7.83
C ILE A 623 -5.72 -13.89 -7.33
N ASP A 624 -4.48 -14.06 -7.75
CA ASP A 624 -3.38 -13.16 -7.40
C ASP A 624 -3.63 -11.77 -7.98
N TYR A 625 -3.07 -10.75 -7.31
CA TYR A 625 -3.28 -9.37 -7.72
C TYR A 625 -2.85 -9.15 -9.18
N TRP A 626 -1.77 -9.76 -9.63
CA TRP A 626 -1.25 -9.59 -10.99
C TRP A 626 -2.09 -10.27 -12.07
N ALA A 627 -2.91 -11.26 -11.70
CA ALA A 627 -3.79 -11.95 -12.64
C ALA A 627 -5.07 -11.16 -12.97
N TYR A 628 -5.38 -10.10 -12.21
CA TYR A 628 -6.70 -9.46 -12.27
C TYR A 628 -7.05 -8.86 -13.64
N MET A 629 -6.08 -8.33 -14.38
CA MET A 629 -6.33 -7.77 -15.72
C MET A 629 -6.66 -8.86 -16.73
N GLY A 630 -5.99 -10.01 -16.63
CA GLY A 630 -6.34 -11.18 -17.43
C GLY A 630 -7.72 -11.72 -17.06
N ALA A 631 -8.00 -11.82 -15.75
CA ALA A 631 -9.31 -12.22 -15.25
C ALA A 631 -10.42 -11.26 -15.67
N LEU A 632 -10.16 -9.95 -15.68
CA LEU A 632 -11.11 -8.94 -16.16
C LEU A 632 -11.43 -9.14 -17.64
N ALA A 633 -10.42 -9.36 -18.46
CA ALA A 633 -10.62 -9.60 -19.89
C ALA A 633 -11.35 -10.92 -20.20
N THR A 634 -11.30 -11.89 -19.29
CA THR A 634 -12.05 -13.16 -19.38
C THR A 634 -13.42 -13.10 -18.67
N ALA A 635 -13.64 -12.13 -17.79
CA ALA A 635 -14.86 -12.03 -16.99
C ALA A 635 -16.08 -11.67 -17.85
N ARG A 636 -17.22 -12.25 -17.50
CA ARG A 636 -18.49 -11.91 -18.15
C ARG A 636 -19.14 -10.69 -17.49
N VAL A 637 -19.04 -10.61 -16.16
CA VAL A 637 -19.66 -9.56 -15.35
C VAL A 637 -18.68 -9.17 -14.24
N VAL A 638 -18.54 -7.87 -13.99
CA VAL A 638 -17.90 -7.37 -12.78
C VAL A 638 -18.97 -7.07 -11.73
N LEU A 639 -18.71 -7.49 -10.50
CA LEU A 639 -19.54 -7.23 -9.34
C LEU A 639 -18.90 -6.11 -8.53
N ASP A 640 -19.53 -4.93 -8.51
CA ASP A 640 -19.12 -3.87 -7.59
C ASP A 640 -19.45 -4.27 -6.16
N THR A 641 -18.51 -4.09 -5.25
CA THR A 641 -18.71 -4.48 -3.85
C THR A 641 -19.71 -3.55 -3.18
N HIS A 642 -20.46 -4.08 -2.21
CA HIS A 642 -21.42 -3.32 -1.42
C HIS A 642 -21.12 -3.48 0.08
N PRO A 643 -21.25 -2.43 0.91
CA PRO A 643 -21.64 -1.03 0.60
C PRO A 643 -20.49 -0.10 0.18
N TYR A 644 -19.25 -0.60 0.06
CA TYR A 644 -18.10 0.15 -0.43
C TYR A 644 -17.82 -0.27 -1.87
N GLY A 645 -17.93 0.64 -2.84
CA GLY A 645 -17.73 0.38 -4.26
C GLY A 645 -16.33 0.72 -4.78
N GLY A 646 -16.11 0.43 -6.04
CA GLY A 646 -14.93 0.80 -6.82
C GLY A 646 -15.07 2.16 -7.49
N CYS A 647 -13.94 2.80 -7.75
CA CYS A 647 -13.85 3.89 -8.72
C CYS A 647 -12.88 3.48 -9.84
N LEU A 648 -11.57 3.39 -9.54
CA LEU A 648 -10.58 2.96 -10.52
C LEU A 648 -10.89 1.57 -11.10
N THR A 649 -11.32 0.61 -10.27
CA THR A 649 -11.71 -0.72 -10.74
C THR A 649 -12.98 -0.72 -11.58
N ALA A 650 -13.91 0.21 -11.33
CA ALA A 650 -15.08 0.41 -12.17
C ALA A 650 -14.68 0.99 -13.54
N LEU A 651 -13.75 1.95 -13.54
CA LEU A 651 -13.16 2.52 -14.75
C LEU A 651 -12.43 1.45 -15.57
N ASP A 652 -11.65 0.56 -14.92
CA ASP A 652 -10.99 -0.57 -15.58
C ASP A 652 -12.03 -1.48 -16.25
N ALA A 653 -13.08 -1.87 -15.54
CA ALA A 653 -14.13 -2.74 -16.08
C ALA A 653 -14.82 -2.14 -17.31
N LEU A 654 -15.27 -0.90 -17.19
CA LEU A 654 -16.03 -0.21 -18.23
C LEU A 654 -15.15 0.13 -19.44
N SER A 655 -13.86 0.45 -19.23
CA SER A 655 -12.90 0.67 -20.32
C SER A 655 -12.62 -0.59 -21.15
N ASN A 656 -12.73 -1.77 -20.53
CA ASN A 656 -12.64 -3.06 -21.20
C ASN A 656 -13.99 -3.52 -21.80
N GLY A 657 -15.05 -2.72 -21.60
CA GLY A 657 -16.41 -3.01 -22.07
C GLY A 657 -17.11 -4.13 -21.30
N VAL A 658 -16.65 -4.45 -20.09
CA VAL A 658 -17.25 -5.50 -19.24
C VAL A 658 -18.36 -4.87 -18.39
N PRO A 659 -19.60 -5.40 -18.43
CA PRO A 659 -20.69 -4.90 -17.60
C PRO A 659 -20.39 -5.00 -16.10
N LEU A 660 -20.57 -3.89 -15.39
CA LEU A 660 -20.41 -3.77 -13.93
C LEU A 660 -21.78 -3.63 -13.27
N VAL A 661 -22.13 -4.48 -12.30
CA VAL A 661 -23.37 -4.32 -11.52
C VAL A 661 -23.07 -3.56 -10.23
N VAL A 662 -23.85 -2.53 -9.95
CA VAL A 662 -23.63 -1.59 -8.83
C VAL A 662 -24.86 -1.56 -7.92
N LEU A 663 -24.65 -1.59 -6.60
CA LEU A 663 -25.69 -1.27 -5.62
C LEU A 663 -25.22 -0.06 -4.79
N PRO A 664 -25.73 1.14 -5.06
CA PRO A 664 -25.31 2.36 -4.38
C PRO A 664 -25.37 2.22 -2.86
N GLY A 665 -24.22 2.44 -2.20
CA GLY A 665 -24.13 2.46 -0.74
C GLY A 665 -24.70 3.75 -0.13
N PRO A 666 -24.80 3.81 1.21
CA PRO A 666 -25.31 5.00 1.90
C PRO A 666 -24.35 6.20 1.86
N ALA A 667 -23.03 5.99 1.76
CA ALA A 667 -22.03 7.06 1.73
C ALA A 667 -21.34 7.15 0.35
N GLU A 668 -20.62 8.25 0.09
CA GLU A 668 -19.92 8.52 -1.19
C GLU A 668 -19.08 7.34 -1.71
N ARG A 669 -18.34 6.69 -0.81
CA ARG A 669 -17.52 5.48 -1.08
C ARG A 669 -18.26 4.31 -1.74
N GLY A 670 -19.59 4.28 -1.66
CA GLY A 670 -20.45 3.29 -2.31
C GLY A 670 -21.12 3.79 -3.59
N ARG A 671 -20.73 4.96 -4.11
CA ARG A 671 -21.47 5.66 -5.18
C ARG A 671 -20.66 6.06 -6.40
N HIS A 672 -19.32 5.98 -6.39
CA HIS A 672 -18.50 6.34 -7.54
C HIS A 672 -18.91 5.62 -8.83
N ALA A 673 -19.10 4.29 -8.79
CA ALA A 673 -19.52 3.53 -9.96
C ALA A 673 -20.92 3.92 -10.48
N ALA A 674 -21.85 4.27 -9.58
CA ALA A 674 -23.16 4.78 -9.97
C ALA A 674 -23.06 6.17 -10.64
N SER A 675 -22.17 7.03 -10.13
CA SER A 675 -21.87 8.34 -10.71
C SER A 675 -21.26 8.21 -12.12
N ILE A 676 -20.34 7.25 -12.32
CA ILE A 676 -19.79 6.92 -13.63
C ILE A 676 -20.93 6.53 -14.60
N TYR A 677 -21.83 5.65 -14.16
CA TYR A 677 -22.98 5.24 -14.98
C TYR A 677 -23.95 6.37 -15.30
N GLN A 678 -24.18 7.29 -14.35
CA GLN A 678 -24.98 8.48 -14.59
C GLN A 678 -24.36 9.37 -15.67
N GLN A 679 -23.05 9.59 -15.64
CA GLN A 679 -22.35 10.34 -16.69
C GLN A 679 -22.42 9.66 -18.05
N MET A 680 -22.37 8.33 -18.08
CA MET A 680 -22.52 7.54 -19.31
C MET A 680 -23.97 7.55 -19.85
N GLY A 681 -24.97 7.96 -19.08
CA GLY A 681 -26.37 7.78 -19.43
C GLY A 681 -26.81 6.30 -19.47
N VAL A 682 -26.17 5.45 -18.65
CA VAL A 682 -26.43 4.00 -18.59
C VAL A 682 -26.78 3.59 -17.17
N SER A 683 -28.06 3.64 -16.80
CA SER A 683 -28.53 3.32 -15.45
C SER A 683 -29.00 1.88 -15.27
N ASP A 684 -29.06 1.07 -16.34
CA ASP A 684 -29.64 -0.29 -16.35
C ASP A 684 -28.89 -1.29 -15.45
N PHE A 685 -27.66 -0.97 -15.05
CA PHE A 685 -26.80 -1.81 -14.21
C PHE A 685 -26.63 -1.26 -12.79
N VAL A 686 -27.37 -0.19 -12.45
CA VAL A 686 -27.45 0.36 -11.10
C VAL A 686 -28.70 -0.22 -10.43
N ALA A 687 -28.49 -1.17 -9.53
CA ALA A 687 -29.54 -1.89 -8.83
C ALA A 687 -30.23 -1.04 -7.77
N ALA A 688 -31.54 -1.23 -7.63
CA ALA A 688 -32.34 -0.54 -6.61
C ALA A 688 -32.20 -1.17 -5.20
N ASN A 689 -31.87 -2.46 -5.13
CA ASN A 689 -31.71 -3.22 -3.89
C ASN A 689 -30.91 -4.51 -4.16
N GLN A 690 -30.67 -5.30 -3.10
CA GLN A 690 -29.89 -6.55 -3.20
C GLN A 690 -30.50 -7.59 -4.14
N SER A 691 -31.83 -7.75 -4.14
CA SER A 691 -32.50 -8.72 -5.01
C SER A 691 -32.38 -8.34 -6.49
N ASP A 692 -32.54 -7.04 -6.77
CA ASP A 692 -32.35 -6.48 -8.11
C ASP A 692 -30.90 -6.64 -8.59
N TYR A 693 -29.91 -6.38 -7.72
CA TYR A 693 -28.49 -6.58 -8.03
C TYR A 693 -28.22 -8.02 -8.46
N VAL A 694 -28.68 -9.00 -7.67
CA VAL A 694 -28.52 -10.43 -7.98
C VAL A 694 -29.23 -10.79 -9.29
N SER A 695 -30.40 -10.20 -9.54
CA SER A 695 -31.17 -10.42 -10.77
C SER A 695 -30.44 -9.90 -12.00
N ILE A 696 -29.92 -8.67 -11.94
CA ILE A 696 -29.14 -8.05 -13.02
C ILE A 696 -27.86 -8.86 -13.28
N ALA A 697 -27.11 -9.20 -12.23
CA ALA A 697 -25.88 -9.98 -12.34
C ALA A 697 -26.14 -11.35 -12.97
N ALA A 698 -27.09 -12.11 -12.46
CA ALA A 698 -27.42 -13.43 -13.00
C ALA A 698 -27.89 -13.34 -14.46
N ARG A 699 -28.69 -12.33 -14.82
CA ARG A 699 -29.14 -12.14 -16.20
C ARG A 699 -27.97 -11.80 -17.12
N LEU A 700 -27.09 -10.88 -16.73
CA LEU A 700 -25.86 -10.60 -17.48
C LEU A 700 -25.00 -11.85 -17.64
N GLY A 701 -24.95 -12.72 -16.63
CA GLY A 701 -24.18 -13.97 -16.70
C GLY A 701 -24.79 -15.07 -17.56
N THR A 702 -26.12 -15.11 -17.73
CA THR A 702 -26.82 -16.28 -18.31
C THR A 702 -27.63 -15.99 -19.58
N ASP A 703 -27.89 -14.72 -19.91
CA ASP A 703 -28.62 -14.29 -21.12
C ASP A 703 -27.63 -13.61 -22.08
N ASP A 704 -27.27 -14.31 -23.17
CA ASP A 704 -26.31 -13.83 -24.16
C ASP A 704 -26.77 -12.57 -24.88
N ALA A 705 -28.05 -12.49 -25.25
CA ALA A 705 -28.58 -11.31 -25.93
C ALA A 705 -28.54 -10.07 -25.01
N TYR A 706 -28.87 -10.25 -23.73
CA TYR A 706 -28.79 -9.17 -22.74
C TYR A 706 -27.35 -8.73 -22.49
N HIS A 707 -26.40 -9.68 -22.40
CA HIS A 707 -24.98 -9.38 -22.22
C HIS A 707 -24.38 -8.63 -23.41
N GLU A 708 -24.61 -9.10 -24.64
CA GLU A 708 -24.10 -8.46 -25.85
C GLU A 708 -24.64 -7.03 -26.01
N ALA A 709 -25.93 -6.83 -25.71
CA ALA A 709 -26.55 -5.51 -25.70
C ALA A 709 -25.92 -4.58 -24.64
N ALA A 710 -25.63 -5.10 -23.45
CA ALA A 710 -24.94 -4.38 -22.39
C ALA A 710 -23.53 -3.93 -22.81
N VAL A 711 -22.73 -4.87 -23.34
CA VAL A 711 -21.37 -4.59 -23.85
C VAL A 711 -21.39 -3.52 -24.94
N ALA A 712 -22.30 -3.64 -25.91
CA ALA A 712 -22.43 -2.68 -27.00
C ALA A 712 -22.75 -1.27 -26.48
N ARG A 713 -23.68 -1.16 -25.51
CA ARG A 713 -24.06 0.13 -24.92
C ARG A 713 -22.93 0.76 -24.10
N ILE A 714 -22.21 -0.04 -23.30
CA ILE A 714 -21.06 0.43 -22.52
C ILE A 714 -19.96 0.96 -23.45
N ARG A 715 -19.59 0.19 -24.48
CA ARG A 715 -18.56 0.60 -25.46
C ARG A 715 -18.92 1.87 -26.21
N ALA A 716 -20.20 2.07 -26.52
CA ALA A 716 -20.67 3.29 -27.17
C ALA A 716 -20.61 4.52 -26.25
N SER A 717 -20.86 4.34 -24.94
CA SER A 717 -21.04 5.46 -23.99
C SER A 717 -19.76 5.83 -23.21
N TYR A 718 -18.82 4.89 -23.03
CA TYR A 718 -17.62 5.10 -22.22
C TYR A 718 -16.72 6.25 -22.72
N LEU A 719 -16.65 6.45 -24.04
CA LEU A 719 -15.82 7.50 -24.65
C LEU A 719 -16.27 8.93 -24.30
N ASP A 720 -17.55 9.12 -23.94
CA ASP A 720 -18.09 10.44 -23.61
C ASP A 720 -18.02 10.78 -22.11
N ALA A 721 -18.03 9.76 -21.24
CA ALA A 721 -18.15 9.96 -19.79
C ALA A 721 -16.86 10.43 -19.09
N HIS A 722 -15.68 10.17 -19.65
CA HIS A 722 -14.39 10.38 -18.96
C HIS A 722 -13.45 11.30 -19.73
N ARG A 723 -13.98 12.41 -20.23
CA ARG A 723 -13.16 13.47 -20.80
C ARG A 723 -12.45 14.20 -19.67
N ALA A 724 -11.20 13.86 -19.42
CA ALA A 724 -10.32 14.51 -18.45
C ALA A 724 -10.35 16.05 -18.54
N GLY A 725 -10.51 16.61 -19.74
CA GLY A 725 -10.68 18.04 -19.95
C GLY A 725 -11.97 18.64 -19.37
N ALA A 726 -13.10 17.92 -19.38
CA ALA A 726 -14.34 18.39 -18.77
C ALA A 726 -14.26 18.37 -17.24
N VAL A 727 -13.70 17.28 -16.69
CA VAL A 727 -13.40 17.16 -15.24
C VAL A 727 -12.49 18.31 -14.80
N ALA A 728 -11.40 18.53 -15.53
CA ALA A 728 -10.45 19.61 -15.22
C ALA A 728 -11.05 21.01 -15.37
N ALA A 729 -11.94 21.23 -16.34
CA ALA A 729 -12.62 22.52 -16.49
C ALA A 729 -13.56 22.81 -15.30
N GLU A 730 -14.27 21.80 -14.80
CA GLU A 730 -15.09 21.92 -13.60
C GLU A 730 -14.22 22.20 -12.35
N TRP A 731 -13.09 21.49 -12.23
CA TRP A 731 -12.09 21.72 -11.17
C TRP A 731 -11.55 23.16 -11.20
N ALA A 732 -11.06 23.62 -12.36
CA ALA A 732 -10.56 24.97 -12.52
C ALA A 732 -11.62 26.00 -12.13
N GLY A 733 -12.87 25.82 -12.57
CA GLY A 733 -13.99 26.68 -12.21
C GLY A 733 -14.25 26.71 -10.70
N ALA A 734 -14.25 25.55 -10.04
CA ALA A 734 -14.44 25.44 -8.59
C ALA A 734 -13.31 26.13 -7.82
N PHE A 735 -12.05 25.82 -8.11
CA PHE A 735 -10.90 26.39 -7.40
C PHE A 735 -10.77 27.91 -7.60
N LEU A 736 -11.09 28.43 -8.79
CA LEU A 736 -11.15 29.88 -9.02
C LEU A 736 -12.22 30.57 -8.17
N ARG A 737 -13.39 29.94 -7.96
CA ARG A 737 -14.42 30.47 -7.06
C ARG A 737 -13.98 30.39 -5.60
N MET A 738 -13.38 29.26 -5.19
CA MET A 738 -12.87 29.04 -3.83
C MET A 738 -11.84 30.11 -3.45
N ALA A 739 -10.83 30.31 -4.31
CA ALA A 739 -9.80 31.32 -4.11
C ALA A 739 -10.38 32.74 -3.95
N ARG A 740 -11.50 33.04 -4.62
CA ARG A 740 -12.18 34.35 -4.59
C ARG A 740 -13.23 34.48 -3.48
N GLY A 741 -13.46 33.44 -2.68
CA GLY A 741 -14.48 33.43 -1.61
C GLY A 741 -15.92 33.44 -2.12
N ALA A 742 -16.18 32.81 -3.27
CA ALA A 742 -17.47 32.84 -3.97
C ALA A 742 -18.10 31.44 -4.14
N VAL A 743 -17.90 30.54 -3.18
CA VAL A 743 -18.38 29.14 -3.20
C VAL A 743 -19.53 28.94 -2.25
#